data_AF-A0A542YTP3-F1
#
_entry.id   AF-A0A542YTP3-F1
#
_cell.length_a   1.000
_cell.length_b   1.000
_cell.length_c   1.000
_cell.angle_alpha   90.00
_cell.angle_beta   90.00
_cell.angle_gamma   90.00
#
_symmetry.space_group_name_H-M   'P 1'
#
loop_
_entity.id
_entity.type
_entity.pdbx_description
1 polymer ?
#
loop_
_entity_poly.entity_id
_entity_poly.type
_entity_poly.pdbx_seq_one_letter_code
_entity_poly.pdbx_strand_id
1 'polypeptide(L)'
;MESGRLVKRVLVGRALRTDRLHEELLPRRLGLPVFASDALSSVAYAPDEIVVTLALAGGVTALTHSWSVTVAVCVVMMLIIASYRQTVYAYPGGGGDYEVASTNLGPRAGLGVGAALMVDYVLTVAVSVSAGVQNAASALGFLRGFEPVAAAVLIGVLALSNLRGVRESGRALAVPVYAFLAAMAALIGVGFYQWATGSLHKAASAAYELVPADGYEALTAFGLGLLLLRAFSSGTVALTGVQGVANGVPALRKPRSRNAASILVMMAALSITILLSVIVLTRATGIQIAQNPQEQLRLDGVPVPDDLVQDTVLGQLSTTVFGADSLGLLLVSICTGVMLVVAANTAYNGFPVLASRLARDRFLPTDLVSRGRRLAFSNGILLLSAAALALVLLYRATVTDLIHMYVVGVFVSFTLSQLGMVRHWNRHLRTELSLHNRRAMIRSRAINLAGATCALTVLTVVVLTRFVHGAGVALLGIGLLWMVMTMVYNYHRSVDKDLALPPEGSDASQIVPSRVYALVYVPQLDRATMRALAYARASRPQELEAVTTDVLPERTLELQREWARRGLPVTLRTLESPYRESVRPVIDYVRRLHRDRPREVVVVYVAEYVSERWWVRWVRDRAEERLRRELLRTPGVMLVTVPWQGQATAQGAGAGRR
;
A
#
# COMPACT_ATOMS: atom_id res chain seq x y z
N MET A 1 -19.35 13.59 15.86
CA MET A 1 -18.13 13.19 15.11
C MET A 1 -16.84 13.44 15.90
N GLU A 2 -16.92 13.77 17.19
CA GLU A 2 -15.75 14.10 18.00
C GLU A 2 -15.01 12.91 18.60
N SER A 3 -15.66 11.82 19.04
CA SER A 3 -14.94 10.64 19.56
C SER A 3 -14.08 9.98 18.49
N GLY A 4 -14.62 9.85 17.28
CA GLY A 4 -13.84 9.44 16.11
C GLY A 4 -12.81 10.47 15.67
N ARG A 5 -12.90 11.75 16.09
CA ARG A 5 -11.84 12.75 15.88
C ARG A 5 -10.81 12.74 17.01
N LEU A 6 -11.16 12.39 18.25
CA LEU A 6 -10.29 12.34 19.42
C LEU A 6 -9.44 11.07 19.39
N VAL A 7 -10.05 9.90 19.23
CA VAL A 7 -9.34 8.64 18.98
C VAL A 7 -8.44 8.78 17.75
N LYS A 8 -8.92 9.44 16.70
CA LYS A 8 -8.13 9.78 15.51
C LYS A 8 -7.06 10.83 15.77
N ARG A 9 -7.25 11.82 16.64
CA ARG A 9 -6.22 12.82 16.96
C ARG A 9 -5.13 12.21 17.86
N VAL A 10 -5.49 11.23 18.68
CA VAL A 10 -4.58 10.42 19.51
C VAL A 10 -3.79 9.43 18.64
N LEU A 11 -4.43 8.75 17.68
CA LEU A 11 -3.79 7.78 16.78
C LEU A 11 -3.04 8.44 15.61
N VAL A 12 -3.65 9.45 14.98
CA VAL A 12 -3.22 10.04 13.70
C VAL A 12 -2.59 11.42 13.88
N GLY A 13 -2.55 12.02 15.07
CA GLY A 13 -1.91 13.33 15.31
C GLY A 13 -2.61 14.55 14.64
N ARG A 14 -2.01 15.75 14.78
CA ARG A 14 -2.55 17.02 14.23
C ARG A 14 -2.26 17.16 12.73
N ALA A 15 -3.22 17.64 11.95
CA ALA A 15 -3.05 17.86 10.50
C ALA A 15 -1.85 18.77 10.19
N LEU A 16 -1.01 18.36 9.23
CA LEU A 16 0.13 19.15 8.76
C LEU A 16 -0.36 20.19 7.75
N ARG A 17 0.15 21.42 7.89
CA ARG A 17 -0.09 22.55 7.00
C ARG A 17 0.60 22.31 5.65
N THR A 18 -0.13 22.47 4.53
CA THR A 18 0.33 22.15 3.14
C THR A 18 1.61 22.89 2.75
N ASP A 19 1.80 24.09 3.29
CA ASP A 19 2.96 24.96 3.18
C ASP A 19 4.23 24.39 3.83
N ARG A 20 4.13 23.32 4.65
CA ARG A 20 5.28 22.65 5.31
C ARG A 20 5.64 21.29 4.71
N LEU A 21 5.01 20.87 3.61
CA LEU A 21 5.28 19.61 2.90
C LEU A 21 6.42 19.71 1.86
N HIS A 22 7.22 20.78 1.90
CA HIS A 22 8.50 20.79 1.18
C HIS A 22 9.46 19.86 1.93
N GLU A 23 9.46 18.58 1.53
CA GLU A 23 10.49 17.61 1.93
C GLU A 23 11.87 18.21 1.60
N GLU A 24 12.78 18.19 2.57
CA GLU A 24 14.17 18.57 2.33
C GLU A 24 14.74 17.65 1.26
N LEU A 25 15.15 18.23 0.13
CA LEU A 25 15.77 17.45 -0.94
C LEU A 25 17.01 16.73 -0.38
N LEU A 26 17.05 15.42 -0.57
CA LEU A 26 18.08 14.57 0.02
C LEU A 26 19.36 14.59 -0.84
N PRO A 27 20.55 14.82 -0.24
CA PRO A 27 21.81 14.62 -0.92
C PRO A 27 22.05 13.13 -1.19
N ARG A 28 22.91 12.80 -2.17
CA ARG A 28 23.22 11.41 -2.57
C ARG A 28 23.58 10.49 -1.39
N ARG A 29 24.35 11.00 -0.42
CA ARG A 29 24.77 10.24 0.77
C ARG A 29 23.59 9.81 1.66
N LEU A 30 22.53 10.62 1.73
CA LEU A 30 21.32 10.25 2.47
C LEU A 30 20.31 9.53 1.57
N GLY A 31 20.39 9.72 0.25
CA GLY A 31 19.53 9.05 -0.72
C GLY A 31 19.74 7.53 -0.81
N LEU A 32 20.99 7.04 -0.71
CA LEU A 32 21.26 5.60 -0.73
C LEU A 32 20.55 4.90 0.44
N PRO A 33 20.76 5.28 1.72
CA PRO A 33 20.05 4.64 2.82
C PRO A 33 18.53 4.73 2.77
N VAL A 34 17.99 5.86 2.32
CA VAL A 34 16.53 6.07 2.33
C VAL A 34 15.82 5.30 1.22
N PHE A 35 16.39 5.24 0.01
CA PHE A 35 15.71 4.65 -1.14
C PHE A 35 16.19 3.26 -1.53
N ALA A 36 17.38 2.85 -1.09
CA ALA A 36 17.95 1.53 -1.40
C ALA A 36 17.91 0.58 -0.20
N SER A 37 17.25 0.94 0.90
CA SER A 37 17.19 0.07 2.08
C SER A 37 16.48 -1.25 1.80
N ASP A 38 15.35 -1.21 1.10
CA ASP A 38 14.62 -2.42 0.70
C ASP A 38 15.52 -3.42 -0.06
N ALA A 39 16.21 -2.94 -1.09
CA ALA A 39 17.15 -3.76 -1.87
C ALA A 39 18.36 -4.26 -1.05
N LEU A 40 18.97 -3.40 -0.24
CA LEU A 40 20.11 -3.80 0.59
C LEU A 40 19.70 -4.81 1.67
N SER A 41 18.49 -4.68 2.21
CA SER A 41 17.95 -5.62 3.20
C SER A 41 17.63 -6.98 2.59
N SER A 42 17.35 -7.04 1.28
CA SER A 42 17.01 -8.29 0.59
C SER A 42 18.16 -9.31 0.60
N VAL A 43 19.40 -8.83 0.75
CA VAL A 43 20.58 -9.67 0.87
C VAL A 43 20.62 -10.44 2.20
N ALA A 44 19.79 -10.06 3.19
CA ALA A 44 19.71 -10.77 4.46
C ALA A 44 18.94 -12.09 4.39
N TYR A 45 18.12 -12.30 3.37
CA TYR A 45 17.31 -13.51 3.20
C TYR A 45 17.45 -14.16 1.81
N ALA A 46 17.96 -13.45 0.80
CA ALA A 46 18.21 -14.04 -0.52
C ALA A 46 19.20 -15.22 -0.51
N PRO A 47 20.31 -15.22 0.27
CA PRO A 47 21.18 -16.39 0.41
C PRO A 47 20.42 -17.62 0.90
N ASP A 48 19.59 -17.43 1.94
CA ASP A 48 18.78 -18.49 2.55
C ASP A 48 17.90 -19.15 1.49
N GLU A 49 17.21 -18.37 0.67
CA GLU A 49 16.33 -18.89 -0.38
C GLU A 49 17.06 -19.67 -1.48
N ILE A 50 18.29 -19.27 -1.83
CA ILE A 50 19.12 -20.03 -2.77
C ILE A 50 19.51 -21.38 -2.16
N VAL A 51 19.99 -21.37 -0.90
CA VAL A 51 20.47 -22.56 -0.21
C VAL A 51 19.33 -23.53 0.09
N VAL A 52 18.24 -23.05 0.69
CA VAL A 52 17.03 -23.84 1.03
C VAL A 52 16.41 -24.47 -0.22
N THR A 53 16.36 -23.75 -1.34
CA THR A 53 15.79 -24.32 -2.56
C THR A 53 16.67 -25.43 -3.12
N LEU A 54 18.00 -25.26 -3.13
CA LEU A 54 18.91 -26.31 -3.61
C LEU A 54 18.99 -27.49 -2.65
N ALA A 55 18.80 -27.24 -1.36
CA ALA A 55 18.78 -28.25 -0.30
C ALA A 55 17.66 -29.29 -0.47
N LEU A 56 16.61 -29.00 -1.26
CA LEU A 56 15.59 -29.98 -1.62
C LEU A 56 16.16 -31.22 -2.31
N ALA A 57 17.27 -31.07 -3.03
CA ALA A 57 18.01 -32.19 -3.65
C ALA A 57 19.18 -32.69 -2.82
N GLY A 58 19.16 -32.41 -1.51
CA GLY A 58 20.21 -32.77 -0.57
C GLY A 58 21.37 -31.76 -0.49
N GLY A 59 22.16 -31.90 0.57
CA GLY A 59 23.21 -30.94 0.93
C GLY A 59 24.35 -30.81 -0.08
N VAL A 60 24.64 -31.86 -0.85
CA VAL A 60 25.66 -31.84 -1.90
C VAL A 60 25.27 -30.88 -3.02
N THR A 61 24.00 -30.85 -3.41
CA THR A 61 23.49 -29.96 -4.47
C THR A 61 23.60 -28.50 -4.03
N ALA A 62 23.21 -28.20 -2.79
CA ALA A 62 23.34 -26.86 -2.21
C ALA A 62 24.81 -26.38 -2.16
N LEU A 63 25.76 -27.24 -1.78
CA LEU A 63 27.17 -26.86 -1.68
C LEU A 63 27.89 -26.72 -3.04
N THR A 64 27.48 -27.49 -4.05
CA THR A 64 28.17 -27.54 -5.35
C THR A 64 27.64 -26.53 -6.37
N HIS A 65 26.34 -26.23 -6.34
CA HIS A 65 25.67 -25.41 -7.36
C HIS A 65 25.22 -24.02 -6.87
N SER A 66 25.26 -23.73 -5.56
CA SER A 66 24.84 -22.42 -5.02
C SER A 66 25.59 -21.24 -5.65
N TRP A 67 26.89 -21.38 -5.90
CA TRP A 67 27.71 -20.31 -6.50
C TRP A 67 27.30 -19.99 -7.94
N SER A 68 26.98 -21.00 -8.76
CA SER A 68 26.63 -20.80 -10.18
C SER A 68 25.26 -20.13 -10.30
N VAL A 69 24.31 -20.54 -9.45
CA VAL A 69 23.00 -19.88 -9.30
C VAL A 69 23.18 -18.42 -8.86
N THR A 70 24.05 -18.16 -7.88
CA THR A 70 24.31 -16.81 -7.37
C THR A 70 24.91 -15.91 -8.44
N VAL A 71 25.85 -16.41 -9.24
CA VAL A 71 26.41 -15.67 -10.39
C VAL A 71 25.32 -15.34 -11.40
N ALA A 72 24.42 -16.27 -11.72
CA ALA A 72 23.30 -16.01 -12.60
C ALA A 72 22.38 -14.91 -12.05
N VAL A 73 22.04 -14.94 -10.76
CA VAL A 73 21.27 -13.88 -10.08
C VAL A 73 21.99 -12.52 -10.20
N CYS A 74 23.31 -12.48 -9.99
CA CYS A 74 24.10 -11.25 -10.10
C CYS A 74 24.10 -10.68 -11.53
N VAL A 75 24.17 -11.55 -12.55
CA VAL A 75 24.09 -11.12 -13.96
C VAL A 75 22.74 -10.48 -14.25
N VAL A 76 21.65 -11.10 -13.78
CA VAL A 76 20.31 -10.53 -13.94
C VAL A 76 20.14 -9.23 -13.17
N MET A 77 20.70 -9.13 -11.96
CA MET A 77 20.72 -7.88 -11.21
C MET A 77 21.44 -6.76 -11.97
N MET A 78 22.61 -7.03 -12.54
CA MET A 78 23.33 -6.05 -13.38
C MET A 78 22.49 -5.61 -14.59
N LEU A 79 21.81 -6.56 -15.25
CA LEU A 79 20.97 -6.28 -16.41
C LEU A 79 19.77 -5.40 -16.05
N ILE A 80 19.03 -5.76 -15.00
CA ILE A 80 17.87 -5.00 -14.52
C ILE A 80 18.31 -3.59 -14.08
N ILE A 81 19.41 -3.47 -13.34
CA ILE A 81 19.95 -2.17 -12.91
C ILE A 81 20.37 -1.31 -14.10
N ALA A 82 21.03 -1.91 -15.10
CA ALA A 82 21.42 -1.21 -16.31
C ALA A 82 20.21 -0.66 -17.09
N SER A 83 19.10 -1.39 -17.08
CA SER A 83 17.82 -0.91 -17.59
C SER A 83 17.23 0.22 -16.73
N TYR A 84 17.08 0.03 -15.42
CA TYR A 84 16.51 1.04 -14.53
C TYR A 84 17.27 2.35 -14.54
N ARG A 85 18.58 2.29 -14.77
CA ARG A 85 19.41 3.48 -15.00
C ARG A 85 18.85 4.34 -16.15
N GLN A 86 18.38 3.72 -17.22
CA GLN A 86 17.77 4.41 -18.37
C GLN A 86 16.39 4.95 -18.03
N THR A 87 15.57 4.15 -17.32
CA THR A 87 14.25 4.58 -16.86
C THR A 87 14.32 5.86 -16.03
N VAL A 88 15.26 5.94 -15.10
CA VAL A 88 15.45 7.13 -14.24
C VAL A 88 15.93 8.36 -15.02
N TYR A 89 16.65 8.18 -16.13
CA TYR A 89 17.01 9.30 -17.03
C TYR A 89 15.83 9.74 -17.89
N ALA A 90 15.01 8.80 -18.38
CA ALA A 90 13.85 9.11 -19.21
C ALA A 90 12.65 9.68 -18.41
N TYR A 91 12.51 9.27 -17.14
CA TYR A 91 11.38 9.62 -16.27
C TYR A 91 11.85 10.25 -14.94
N PRO A 92 12.34 11.51 -14.94
CA PRO A 92 12.79 12.20 -13.73
C PRO A 92 11.65 12.55 -12.75
N GLY A 93 10.39 12.40 -13.17
CA GLY A 93 9.19 12.68 -12.38
C GLY A 93 8.88 11.67 -11.27
N GLY A 94 9.59 10.52 -11.26
CA GLY A 94 9.51 9.52 -10.19
C GLY A 94 8.23 8.69 -10.18
N GLY A 95 7.54 8.54 -11.31
CA GLY A 95 6.42 7.63 -11.46
C GLY A 95 6.80 6.16 -11.64
N GLY A 96 8.10 5.88 -11.75
CA GLY A 96 8.65 4.52 -11.82
C GLY A 96 8.00 3.68 -12.91
N ASP A 97 7.80 2.39 -12.62
CA ASP A 97 7.24 1.43 -13.58
C ASP A 97 5.81 1.76 -13.99
N TYR A 98 5.01 2.30 -13.06
CA TYR A 98 3.63 2.67 -13.33
C TYR A 98 3.55 3.74 -14.43
N GLU A 99 4.35 4.81 -14.32
CA GLU A 99 4.39 5.89 -15.32
C GLU A 99 4.94 5.42 -16.67
N VAL A 100 5.97 4.56 -16.65
CA VAL A 100 6.52 3.97 -17.88
C VAL A 100 5.49 3.11 -18.60
N ALA A 101 4.80 2.22 -17.89
CA ALA A 101 3.83 1.31 -18.49
C ALA A 101 2.57 2.07 -18.96
N SER A 102 2.03 2.96 -18.14
CA SER A 102 0.85 3.77 -18.48
C SER A 102 1.10 4.67 -19.70
N THR A 103 2.25 5.33 -19.78
CA THR A 103 2.57 6.27 -20.87
C THR A 103 2.90 5.55 -22.18
N ASN A 104 3.58 4.40 -22.14
CA ASN A 104 4.08 3.74 -23.36
C ASN A 104 3.19 2.59 -23.84
N LEU A 105 2.62 1.80 -22.94
CA LEU A 105 1.78 0.63 -23.26
C LEU A 105 0.28 0.92 -23.12
N GLY A 106 -0.09 1.97 -22.37
CA GLY A 106 -1.46 2.45 -22.21
C GLY A 106 -2.07 2.14 -20.83
N PRO A 107 -3.30 2.61 -20.58
CA PRO A 107 -3.90 2.60 -19.24
C PRO A 107 -4.06 1.21 -18.63
N ARG A 108 -4.41 0.19 -19.42
CA ARG A 108 -4.60 -1.19 -18.94
C ARG A 108 -3.30 -1.83 -18.45
N ALA A 109 -2.18 -1.57 -19.13
CA ALA A 109 -0.87 -2.04 -18.72
C ALA A 109 -0.39 -1.28 -17.48
N GLY A 110 -0.61 0.04 -17.43
CA GLY A 110 -0.40 0.85 -16.22
C GLY A 110 -1.18 0.30 -15.03
N LEU A 111 -2.44 -0.09 -15.23
CA LEU A 111 -3.27 -0.70 -14.18
C LEU A 111 -2.71 -2.02 -13.65
N GLY A 112 -2.24 -2.89 -14.55
CA GLY A 112 -1.58 -4.15 -14.18
C GLY A 112 -0.34 -3.92 -13.34
N VAL A 113 0.51 -2.95 -13.73
CA VAL A 113 1.68 -2.54 -12.93
C VAL A 113 1.27 -1.92 -11.60
N GLY A 114 0.25 -1.06 -11.57
CA GLY A 114 -0.26 -0.44 -10.36
C GLY A 114 -0.76 -1.47 -9.34
N ALA A 115 -1.52 -2.47 -9.80
CA ALA A 115 -1.98 -3.58 -8.97
C ALA A 115 -0.79 -4.43 -8.46
N ALA A 116 0.16 -4.77 -9.34
CA ALA A 116 1.37 -5.50 -8.96
C ALA A 116 2.18 -4.77 -7.89
N LEU A 117 2.42 -3.46 -8.05
CA LEU A 117 3.14 -2.64 -7.08
C LEU A 117 2.38 -2.47 -5.75
N MET A 118 1.04 -2.47 -5.76
CA MET A 118 0.28 -2.43 -4.52
C MET A 118 0.41 -3.72 -3.72
N VAL A 119 0.37 -4.87 -4.39
CA VAL A 119 0.64 -6.18 -3.76
C VAL A 119 2.10 -6.25 -3.29
N ASP A 120 3.02 -5.75 -4.11
CA ASP A 120 4.45 -5.66 -3.81
C ASP A 120 4.70 -4.96 -2.47
N TYR A 121 4.19 -3.74 -2.29
CA TYR A 121 4.34 -3.02 -1.02
C TYR A 121 3.76 -3.76 0.19
N VAL A 122 2.63 -4.46 0.04
CA VAL A 122 2.05 -5.28 1.12
C VAL A 122 3.02 -6.41 1.48
N LEU A 123 3.59 -7.08 0.47
CA LEU A 123 4.54 -8.16 0.65
C LEU A 123 5.89 -7.65 1.18
N THR A 124 6.37 -6.46 0.80
CA THR A 124 7.57 -5.85 1.38
C THR A 124 7.45 -5.72 2.89
N VAL A 125 6.29 -5.26 3.41
CA VAL A 125 6.06 -5.19 4.86
C VAL A 125 6.02 -6.59 5.48
N ALA A 126 5.26 -7.51 4.89
CA ALA A 126 5.09 -8.86 5.42
C ALA A 126 6.41 -9.65 5.46
N VAL A 127 7.16 -9.67 4.35
CA VAL A 127 8.45 -10.35 4.20
C VAL A 127 9.49 -9.71 5.11
N SER A 128 9.65 -8.38 5.05
CA SER A 128 10.71 -7.72 5.83
C SER A 128 10.47 -7.86 7.34
N VAL A 129 9.24 -7.70 7.82
CA VAL A 129 8.96 -7.89 9.26
C VAL A 129 9.14 -9.36 9.66
N SER A 130 8.68 -10.31 8.86
CA SER A 130 8.84 -11.75 9.17
C SER A 130 10.32 -12.14 9.20
N ALA A 131 11.11 -11.73 8.19
CA ALA A 131 12.55 -11.98 8.14
C ALA A 131 13.30 -11.26 9.27
N GLY A 132 12.84 -10.07 9.65
CA GLY A 132 13.41 -9.31 10.77
C GLY A 132 13.21 -10.04 12.09
N VAL A 133 12.01 -10.57 12.33
CA VAL A 133 11.68 -11.36 13.52
C VAL A 133 12.44 -12.69 13.53
N GLN A 134 12.55 -13.39 12.39
CA GLN A 134 13.34 -14.62 12.29
C GLN A 134 14.83 -14.39 12.59
N ASN A 135 15.44 -13.36 12.00
CA ASN A 135 16.84 -13.01 12.31
C ASN A 135 17.02 -12.55 13.76
N ALA A 136 16.04 -11.85 14.33
CA ALA A 136 16.07 -11.49 15.74
C ALA A 136 15.95 -12.71 16.66
N ALA A 137 15.15 -13.71 16.30
CA ALA A 137 14.98 -14.96 17.06
C ALA A 137 16.25 -15.82 17.14
N SER A 138 17.21 -15.63 16.22
CA SER A 138 18.55 -16.24 16.31
C SER A 138 19.39 -15.67 17.45
N ALA A 139 19.21 -14.40 17.82
CA ALA A 139 19.92 -13.78 18.95
C ALA A 139 19.07 -13.69 20.23
N LEU A 140 17.74 -13.62 20.10
CA LEU A 140 16.78 -13.44 21.18
C LEU A 140 15.88 -14.67 21.29
N GLY A 141 16.33 -15.69 22.00
CA GLY A 141 15.63 -16.98 22.10
C GLY A 141 14.18 -16.90 22.60
N PHE A 142 13.80 -15.85 23.35
CA PHE A 142 12.43 -15.66 23.83
C PHE A 142 11.40 -15.38 22.72
N LEU A 143 11.86 -15.01 21.51
CA LEU A 143 10.97 -14.78 20.36
C LEU A 143 10.59 -16.09 19.65
N ARG A 144 11.32 -17.18 19.90
CA ARG A 144 11.12 -18.48 19.25
C ARG A 144 9.74 -19.04 19.62
N GLY A 145 8.96 -19.45 18.62
CA GLY A 145 7.58 -19.95 18.76
C GLY A 145 6.50 -18.86 18.85
N PHE A 146 6.89 -17.58 18.99
CA PHE A 146 5.97 -16.43 19.02
C PHE A 146 6.17 -15.48 17.83
N GLU A 147 6.82 -15.94 16.77
CA GLU A 147 7.19 -15.14 15.59
C GLU A 147 5.96 -14.46 14.95
N PRO A 148 4.80 -15.13 14.74
CA PRO A 148 3.64 -14.47 14.15
C PRO A 148 3.10 -13.34 15.03
N VAL A 149 3.12 -13.51 16.35
CA VAL A 149 2.65 -12.51 17.31
C VAL A 149 3.62 -11.34 17.38
N ALA A 150 4.92 -11.61 17.44
CA ALA A 150 5.96 -10.58 17.41
C ALA A 150 5.90 -9.76 16.12
N ALA A 151 5.74 -10.42 14.97
CA ALA A 151 5.57 -9.77 13.67
C ALA A 151 4.30 -8.90 13.63
N ALA A 152 3.17 -9.41 14.12
CA ALA A 152 1.92 -8.65 14.22
C ALA A 152 2.05 -7.39 15.10
N VAL A 153 2.69 -7.52 16.27
CA VAL A 153 2.97 -6.39 17.17
C VAL A 153 3.87 -5.37 16.47
N LEU A 154 4.93 -5.82 15.79
CA LEU A 154 5.86 -4.95 15.09
C LEU A 154 5.18 -4.20 13.93
N ILE A 155 4.33 -4.86 13.15
CA ILE A 155 3.49 -4.21 12.12
C ILE A 155 2.60 -3.14 12.77
N GLY A 156 1.96 -3.45 13.90
CA GLY A 156 1.14 -2.50 14.65
C GLY A 156 1.92 -1.28 15.13
N VAL A 157 3.14 -1.47 15.65
CA VAL A 157 4.04 -0.39 16.08
C VAL A 157 4.46 0.48 14.89
N LEU A 158 4.83 -0.14 13.76
CA LEU A 158 5.20 0.59 12.54
C LEU A 158 4.02 1.39 11.97
N ALA A 159 2.82 0.80 11.96
CA ALA A 159 1.60 1.48 11.55
C ALA A 159 1.33 2.70 12.45
N LEU A 160 1.40 2.53 13.77
CA LEU A 160 1.20 3.62 14.74
C LEU A 160 2.24 4.73 14.59
N SER A 161 3.52 4.38 14.39
CA SER A 161 4.59 5.34 14.15
C SER A 161 4.32 6.19 12.91
N ASN A 162 3.99 5.54 11.79
CA ASN A 162 3.69 6.20 10.52
C ASN A 162 2.40 7.04 10.59
N LEU A 163 1.37 6.59 11.30
CA LEU A 163 0.13 7.35 11.53
C LEU A 163 0.36 8.60 12.38
N ARG A 164 1.21 8.52 13.41
CA ARG A 164 1.59 9.67 14.24
C ARG A 164 2.43 10.67 13.44
N GLY A 165 3.01 10.27 12.32
CA GLY A 165 3.82 11.12 11.47
C GLY A 165 5.05 11.58 12.23
N VAL A 166 5.74 10.64 12.88
CA VAL A 166 7.05 10.88 13.46
C VAL A 166 7.91 11.46 12.35
N ARG A 167 8.47 12.65 12.58
CA ARG A 167 9.20 13.40 11.55
C ARG A 167 10.51 12.66 11.31
N GLU A 168 10.52 11.76 10.33
CA GLU A 168 11.71 10.99 9.99
C GLU A 168 12.69 11.91 9.26
N SER A 169 13.73 12.35 9.96
CA SER A 169 14.87 12.96 9.29
C SER A 169 15.55 11.87 8.46
N GLY A 170 15.84 12.13 7.18
CA GLY A 170 16.61 11.20 6.34
C GLY A 170 17.97 10.79 6.97
N ARG A 171 18.46 11.55 7.95
CA ARG A 171 19.63 11.18 8.77
C ARG A 171 19.34 10.03 9.75
N ALA A 172 18.16 10.00 10.37
CA ALA A 172 17.77 8.96 11.31
C ALA A 172 17.65 7.59 10.62
N LEU A 173 17.10 7.56 9.40
CA LEU A 173 17.03 6.35 8.56
C LEU A 173 18.41 5.92 8.02
N ALA A 174 19.39 6.82 7.94
CA ALA A 174 20.71 6.50 7.41
C ALA A 174 21.59 5.72 8.39
N VAL A 175 21.41 5.92 9.71
CA VAL A 175 22.25 5.29 10.73
C VAL A 175 22.13 3.76 10.70
N PRO A 176 20.93 3.15 10.70
CA PRO A 176 20.82 1.69 10.68
C PRO A 176 21.37 1.06 9.41
N VAL A 177 21.18 1.69 8.25
CA VAL A 177 21.66 1.15 6.97
C VAL A 177 23.18 1.12 6.93
N TYR A 178 23.85 2.20 7.35
CA TYR A 178 25.30 2.22 7.39
C TYR A 178 25.88 1.30 8.47
N ALA A 179 25.20 1.15 9.60
CA ALA A 179 25.56 0.18 10.62
C ALA A 179 25.47 -1.26 10.07
N PHE A 180 24.40 -1.60 9.35
CA PHE A 180 24.25 -2.89 8.67
C PHE A 180 25.34 -3.13 7.62
N LEU A 181 25.64 -2.15 6.77
CA LEU A 181 26.73 -2.29 5.79
C LEU A 181 28.09 -2.49 6.45
N ALA A 182 28.36 -1.79 7.56
CA ALA A 182 29.59 -1.98 8.33
C ALA A 182 29.64 -3.37 9.01
N ALA A 183 28.51 -3.83 9.57
CA ALA A 183 28.38 -5.16 10.16
C ALA A 183 28.65 -6.27 9.13
N MET A 184 28.04 -6.17 7.94
CA MET A 184 28.25 -7.11 6.84
C MET A 184 29.70 -7.07 6.33
N ALA A 185 30.27 -5.87 6.18
CA ALA A 185 31.67 -5.74 5.79
C ALA A 185 32.63 -6.37 6.81
N ALA A 186 32.35 -6.22 8.11
CA ALA A 186 33.13 -6.85 9.17
C ALA A 186 32.99 -8.39 9.14
N LEU A 187 31.76 -8.90 9.04
CA LEU A 187 31.49 -10.35 8.94
C LEU A 187 32.22 -10.96 7.74
N ILE A 188 32.08 -10.35 6.56
CA ILE A 188 32.71 -10.82 5.33
C ILE A 188 34.24 -10.71 5.41
N GLY A 189 34.76 -9.58 5.88
CA GLY A 189 36.21 -9.33 5.97
C GLY A 189 36.90 -10.29 6.93
N VAL A 190 36.33 -10.49 8.13
CA VAL A 190 36.87 -11.42 9.14
C VAL A 190 36.68 -12.87 8.67
N GLY A 191 35.55 -13.22 8.08
CA GLY A 191 35.31 -14.56 7.54
C GLY A 191 36.29 -14.94 6.43
N PHE A 192 36.57 -14.04 5.48
CA PHE A 192 37.58 -14.28 4.44
C PHE A 192 39.00 -14.32 5.01
N TYR A 193 39.32 -13.50 6.01
CA TYR A 193 40.61 -13.56 6.70
C TYR A 193 40.82 -14.91 7.41
N GLN A 194 39.80 -15.39 8.13
CA GLN A 194 39.84 -16.70 8.78
C GLN A 194 39.92 -17.84 7.75
N TRP A 195 39.23 -17.73 6.62
CA TRP A 195 39.31 -18.70 5.54
C TRP A 195 40.71 -18.76 4.92
N ALA A 196 41.31 -17.60 4.64
CA ALA A 196 42.66 -17.50 4.06
C ALA A 196 43.76 -18.00 5.01
N THR A 197 43.57 -17.83 6.33
CA THR A 197 44.50 -18.31 7.36
C THR A 197 44.25 -19.75 7.79
N GLY A 198 43.19 -20.40 7.30
CA GLY A 198 42.80 -21.75 7.68
C GLY A 198 42.20 -21.87 9.09
N SER A 199 41.88 -20.75 9.74
CA SER A 199 41.28 -20.70 11.09
C SER A 199 39.75 -20.73 11.08
N LEU A 200 39.12 -20.70 9.91
CA LEU A 200 37.67 -20.73 9.78
C LEU A 200 37.11 -22.12 10.13
N HIS A 201 36.34 -22.18 11.21
CA HIS A 201 35.67 -23.40 11.65
C HIS A 201 34.45 -23.75 10.77
N LYS A 202 34.07 -25.03 10.82
CA LYS A 202 32.81 -25.50 10.22
C LYS A 202 31.62 -25.05 11.06
N ALA A 203 30.49 -24.81 10.40
CA ALA A 203 29.24 -24.53 11.09
C ALA A 203 28.75 -25.75 11.89
N ALA A 204 28.03 -25.51 12.98
CA ALA A 204 27.37 -26.58 13.73
C ALA A 204 26.44 -27.40 12.81
N SER A 205 25.80 -26.74 11.85
CA SER A 205 24.95 -27.40 10.86
C SER A 205 25.70 -28.25 9.84
N ALA A 206 27.02 -28.09 9.70
CA ALA A 206 27.82 -28.91 8.80
C ALA A 206 27.93 -30.36 9.26
N ALA A 207 27.61 -30.64 10.53
CA ALA A 207 27.53 -31.99 11.07
C ALA A 207 26.25 -32.73 10.64
N TYR A 208 25.21 -32.00 10.22
CA TYR A 208 23.98 -32.62 9.76
C TYR A 208 24.11 -33.17 8.35
N GLU A 209 23.59 -34.37 8.14
CA GLU A 209 23.34 -34.92 6.83
C GLU A 209 21.99 -34.38 6.32
N LEU A 210 22.02 -33.69 5.19
CA LEU A 210 20.83 -33.14 4.54
C LEU A 210 20.38 -34.09 3.42
N VAL A 211 19.31 -34.83 3.70
CA VAL A 211 18.68 -35.81 2.81
C VAL A 211 17.76 -35.10 1.81
N PRO A 212 17.66 -35.56 0.54
CA PRO A 212 16.70 -35.03 -0.41
C PRO A 212 15.26 -35.10 0.12
N ALA A 213 14.44 -34.10 -0.21
CA ALA A 213 13.01 -34.13 0.05
C ALA A 213 12.31 -35.18 -0.82
N ASP A 214 11.11 -35.60 -0.39
CA ASP A 214 10.26 -36.52 -1.15
C ASP A 214 10.09 -36.05 -2.61
N GLY A 215 10.39 -36.93 -3.56
CA GLY A 215 10.35 -36.64 -5.00
C GLY A 215 11.62 -35.98 -5.59
N TYR A 216 12.65 -35.72 -4.77
CA TYR A 216 13.95 -35.18 -5.20
C TYR A 216 15.11 -36.18 -5.08
N GLU A 217 14.84 -37.42 -4.69
CA GLU A 217 15.85 -38.47 -4.44
C GLU A 217 16.63 -38.88 -5.70
N ALA A 218 15.98 -38.91 -6.86
CA ALA A 218 16.56 -39.35 -8.12
C ALA A 218 16.31 -38.32 -9.24
N LEU A 219 16.94 -37.16 -9.12
CA LEU A 219 16.82 -36.11 -10.13
C LEU A 219 17.53 -36.52 -11.42
N THR A 220 16.75 -36.61 -12.50
CA THR A 220 17.30 -36.60 -13.87
C THR A 220 18.03 -35.28 -14.14
N ALA A 221 18.89 -35.23 -15.17
CA ALA A 221 19.53 -33.98 -15.58
C ALA A 221 18.53 -32.84 -15.85
N PHE A 222 17.34 -33.19 -16.38
CA PHE A 222 16.23 -32.26 -16.55
C PHE A 222 15.65 -31.79 -15.22
N GLY A 223 15.43 -32.70 -14.26
CA GLY A 223 14.97 -32.37 -12.90
C GLY A 223 15.94 -31.44 -12.17
N LEU A 224 17.25 -31.72 -12.25
CA LEU A 224 18.29 -30.84 -11.71
C LEU A 224 18.26 -29.45 -12.37
N GLY A 225 18.10 -29.39 -13.71
CA GLY A 225 17.95 -28.13 -14.44
C GLY A 225 16.76 -27.30 -13.94
N LEU A 226 15.59 -27.94 -13.75
CA LEU A 226 14.41 -27.27 -13.18
C LEU A 226 14.64 -26.79 -11.74
N LEU A 227 15.37 -27.56 -10.93
CA LEU A 227 15.70 -27.16 -9.57
C LEU A 227 16.65 -25.96 -9.54
N LEU A 228 17.68 -25.96 -10.38
CA LEU A 228 18.59 -24.81 -10.51
C LEU A 228 17.84 -23.57 -10.95
N LEU A 229 16.89 -23.71 -11.87
CA LEU A 229 16.05 -22.63 -12.35
C LEU A 229 15.10 -22.12 -11.24
N ARG A 230 14.58 -23.02 -10.41
CA ARG A 230 13.78 -22.70 -9.21
C ARG A 230 14.62 -21.95 -8.16
N ALA A 231 15.84 -22.42 -7.87
CA ALA A 231 16.74 -21.76 -6.93
C ALA A 231 17.19 -20.38 -7.42
N PHE A 232 17.47 -20.26 -8.73
CA PHE A 232 17.74 -18.99 -9.38
C PHE A 232 16.55 -18.04 -9.22
N SER A 233 15.34 -18.52 -9.50
CA SER A 233 14.12 -17.75 -9.35
C SER A 233 13.90 -17.27 -7.92
N SER A 234 14.09 -18.12 -6.90
CA SER A 234 14.00 -17.70 -5.49
C SER A 234 15.10 -16.70 -5.12
N GLY A 235 16.33 -16.91 -5.58
CA GLY A 235 17.44 -15.97 -5.37
C GLY A 235 17.26 -14.60 -6.03
N THR A 236 16.40 -14.48 -7.06
CA THR A 236 16.10 -13.18 -7.67
C THR A 236 15.36 -12.22 -6.73
N VAL A 237 14.91 -12.67 -5.57
CA VAL A 237 14.43 -11.78 -4.51
C VAL A 237 15.50 -10.76 -4.09
N ALA A 238 16.79 -11.01 -4.33
CA ALA A 238 17.84 -9.99 -4.11
C ALA A 238 17.66 -8.72 -4.96
N LEU A 239 16.87 -8.77 -6.04
CA LEU A 239 16.59 -7.64 -6.94
C LEU A 239 15.41 -6.78 -6.48
N THR A 240 14.71 -7.20 -5.42
CA THR A 240 13.57 -6.44 -4.90
C THR A 240 14.05 -5.09 -4.34
N GLY A 241 13.19 -4.07 -4.34
CA GLY A 241 13.58 -2.73 -3.87
C GLY A 241 14.33 -1.82 -4.85
N VAL A 242 14.74 -2.31 -6.03
CA VAL A 242 15.24 -1.45 -7.14
C VAL A 242 14.25 -0.33 -7.48
N GLN A 243 12.95 -0.64 -7.36
CA GLN A 243 11.84 0.27 -7.64
C GLN A 243 11.75 1.41 -6.64
N GLY A 244 12.19 1.20 -5.39
CA GLY A 244 12.24 2.24 -4.36
C GLY A 244 13.09 3.43 -4.81
N VAL A 245 14.25 3.15 -5.42
CA VAL A 245 15.14 4.19 -5.98
C VAL A 245 14.51 4.89 -7.17
N ALA A 246 13.85 4.16 -8.07
CA ALA A 246 13.20 4.75 -9.24
C ALA A 246 11.98 5.62 -8.89
N ASN A 247 11.23 5.26 -7.84
CA ASN A 247 10.10 6.03 -7.33
C ASN A 247 10.58 7.26 -6.52
N GLY A 248 11.73 7.16 -5.85
CA GLY A 248 12.32 8.20 -5.00
C GLY A 248 13.05 9.34 -5.72
N VAL A 249 13.19 9.29 -7.05
CA VAL A 249 13.92 10.29 -7.86
C VAL A 249 13.55 11.76 -7.54
N PRO A 250 12.26 12.14 -7.35
CA PRO A 250 11.87 13.54 -7.14
C PRO A 250 12.38 14.13 -5.83
N ALA A 251 12.61 13.28 -4.82
CA ALA A 251 13.06 13.67 -3.49
C ALA A 251 14.58 13.91 -3.40
N LEU A 252 15.33 13.57 -4.46
CA LEU A 252 16.77 13.83 -4.52
C LEU A 252 17.09 15.28 -4.92
N ARG A 253 18.24 15.78 -4.45
CA ARG A 253 18.81 17.05 -4.93
C ARG A 253 19.16 16.97 -6.41
N LYS A 254 19.05 18.10 -7.12
CA LYS A 254 19.49 18.22 -8.52
C LYS A 254 21.01 18.01 -8.61
N PRO A 255 21.53 17.33 -9.66
CA PRO A 255 20.81 16.67 -10.75
C PRO A 255 20.18 15.32 -10.34
N ARG A 256 18.84 15.24 -10.38
CA ARG A 256 18.04 14.14 -9.79
C ARG A 256 18.33 12.78 -10.41
N SER A 257 18.21 12.67 -11.73
CA SER A 257 18.38 11.41 -12.45
C SER A 257 19.81 10.86 -12.33
N ARG A 258 20.83 11.73 -12.38
CA ARG A 258 22.24 11.31 -12.22
C ARG A 258 22.51 10.78 -10.81
N ASN A 259 21.92 11.41 -9.79
CA ASN A 259 22.04 10.95 -8.41
C ASN A 259 21.34 9.60 -8.21
N ALA A 260 20.11 9.44 -8.70
CA ALA A 260 19.40 8.16 -8.62
C ALA A 260 20.09 7.04 -9.41
N ALA A 261 20.57 7.32 -10.63
CA ALA A 261 21.37 6.39 -11.42
C ALA A 261 22.64 5.93 -10.69
N SER A 262 23.30 6.83 -9.96
CA SER A 262 24.48 6.49 -9.15
C SER A 262 24.11 5.61 -7.95
N ILE A 263 22.98 5.90 -7.29
CA ILE A 263 22.47 5.10 -6.17
C ILE A 263 22.16 3.67 -6.63
N LEU A 264 21.49 3.49 -7.77
CA LEU A 264 21.21 2.18 -8.36
C LEU A 264 22.49 1.35 -8.58
N VAL A 265 23.54 1.97 -9.13
CA VAL A 265 24.82 1.28 -9.37
C VAL A 265 25.51 0.92 -8.05
N MET A 266 25.53 1.83 -7.07
CA MET A 266 26.13 1.56 -5.75
C MET A 266 25.39 0.44 -5.02
N MET A 267 24.06 0.46 -5.04
CA MET A 267 23.21 -0.57 -4.48
C MET A 267 23.48 -1.94 -5.12
N ALA A 268 23.57 -1.99 -6.44
CA ALA A 268 23.90 -3.22 -7.17
C ALA A 268 25.30 -3.74 -6.78
N ALA A 269 26.31 -2.88 -6.76
CA ALA A 269 27.68 -3.27 -6.40
C ALA A 269 27.75 -3.81 -4.97
N LEU A 270 27.14 -3.13 -4.00
CA LEU A 270 27.09 -3.59 -2.60
C LEU A 270 26.33 -4.91 -2.47
N SER A 271 25.16 -5.03 -3.09
CA SER A 271 24.32 -6.22 -2.97
C SER A 271 24.96 -7.44 -3.65
N ILE A 272 25.56 -7.28 -4.85
CA ILE A 272 26.32 -8.34 -5.52
C ILE A 272 27.49 -8.79 -4.65
N THR A 273 28.25 -7.84 -4.09
CA THR A 273 29.43 -8.15 -3.28
C THR A 273 29.05 -8.92 -2.02
N ILE A 274 28.02 -8.46 -1.29
CA ILE A 274 27.55 -9.13 -0.08
C ILE A 274 26.98 -10.52 -0.42
N LEU A 275 26.11 -10.62 -1.43
CA LEU A 275 25.48 -11.90 -1.82
C LEU A 275 26.53 -12.95 -2.22
N LEU A 276 27.47 -12.60 -3.10
CA LEU A 276 28.54 -13.53 -3.50
C LEU A 276 29.43 -13.92 -2.33
N SER A 277 29.80 -12.96 -1.48
CA SER A 277 30.66 -13.20 -0.32
C SER A 277 29.99 -14.14 0.69
N VAL A 278 28.72 -13.90 0.99
CA VAL A 278 27.93 -14.74 1.90
C VAL A 278 27.86 -16.16 1.36
N ILE A 279 27.48 -16.35 0.09
CA ILE A 279 27.38 -17.69 -0.51
C ILE A 279 28.72 -18.44 -0.52
N VAL A 280 29.83 -17.75 -0.82
CA VAL A 280 31.18 -18.34 -0.76
C VAL A 280 31.53 -18.79 0.65
N LEU A 281 31.26 -17.95 1.67
CA LEU A 281 31.51 -18.30 3.07
C LEU A 281 30.57 -19.40 3.57
N THR A 282 29.30 -19.42 3.15
CA THR A 282 28.35 -20.51 3.43
C THR A 282 28.89 -21.85 2.94
N ARG A 283 29.44 -21.87 1.72
CA ARG A 283 30.07 -23.07 1.16
C ARG A 283 31.35 -23.46 1.92
N ALA A 284 32.19 -22.49 2.29
CA ALA A 284 33.42 -22.74 3.02
C ALA A 284 33.15 -23.34 4.42
N THR A 285 32.17 -22.79 5.14
CA THR A 285 31.74 -23.24 6.47
C THR A 285 30.89 -24.51 6.44
N GLY A 286 30.34 -24.88 5.29
CA GLY A 286 29.54 -26.10 5.12
C GLY A 286 28.12 -26.00 5.68
N ILE A 287 27.58 -24.78 5.78
CA ILE A 287 26.24 -24.53 6.33
C ILE A 287 25.18 -25.31 5.54
N GLN A 288 24.36 -26.07 6.27
CA GLN A 288 23.21 -26.81 5.75
C GLN A 288 21.93 -26.20 6.31
N ILE A 289 20.94 -25.96 5.44
CA ILE A 289 19.64 -25.41 5.80
C ILE A 289 18.57 -26.15 5.00
N ALA A 290 17.58 -26.70 5.70
CA ALA A 290 16.46 -27.43 5.12
C ALA A 290 15.20 -26.56 5.05
N GLN A 291 14.30 -26.88 4.12
CA GLN A 291 12.94 -26.31 4.12
C GLN A 291 12.11 -26.92 5.25
N ASN A 292 12.21 -28.24 5.43
CA ASN A 292 11.60 -28.99 6.53
C ASN A 292 12.70 -29.69 7.34
N PRO A 293 13.23 -29.05 8.40
CA PRO A 293 14.31 -29.61 9.22
C PRO A 293 14.04 -31.03 9.72
N GLN A 294 12.84 -31.31 10.23
CA GLN A 294 12.49 -32.61 10.83
C GLN A 294 12.50 -33.77 9.82
N GLU A 295 12.21 -33.50 8.54
CA GLU A 295 12.17 -34.53 7.50
C GLU A 295 13.54 -34.70 6.83
N GLN A 296 14.29 -33.61 6.69
CA GLN A 296 15.47 -33.54 5.81
C GLN A 296 16.80 -33.56 6.55
N LEU A 297 16.87 -33.05 7.79
CA LEU A 297 18.12 -33.04 8.56
C LEU A 297 18.22 -34.30 9.42
N ARG A 298 19.36 -34.97 9.31
CA ARG A 298 19.71 -36.11 10.16
C ARG A 298 21.05 -35.88 10.85
N LEU A 299 21.14 -36.31 12.10
CA LEU A 299 22.39 -36.42 12.84
C LEU A 299 22.64 -37.91 13.07
N ASP A 300 23.74 -38.42 12.52
CA ASP A 300 24.11 -39.85 12.61
C ASP A 300 22.98 -40.81 12.19
N GLY A 301 22.21 -40.44 11.14
CA GLY A 301 21.11 -41.23 10.60
C GLY A 301 19.76 -41.07 11.32
N VAL A 302 19.72 -40.36 12.45
CA VAL A 302 18.50 -40.08 13.22
C VAL A 302 17.96 -38.68 12.86
N PRO A 303 16.64 -38.51 12.69
CA PRO A 303 16.03 -37.19 12.50
C PRO A 303 16.39 -36.24 13.64
N VAL A 304 16.63 -34.98 13.32
CA VAL A 304 16.87 -33.94 14.34
C VAL A 304 15.65 -33.75 15.26
N PRO A 305 15.86 -33.37 16.53
CA PRO A 305 14.77 -33.14 17.49
C PRO A 305 13.72 -32.12 17.02
N ASP A 306 12.47 -32.31 17.46
CA ASP A 306 11.34 -31.46 17.06
C ASP A 306 11.48 -30.00 17.53
N ASP A 307 12.28 -29.76 18.57
CA ASP A 307 12.60 -28.46 19.15
C ASP A 307 13.80 -27.76 18.50
N LEU A 308 14.44 -28.38 17.50
CA LEU A 308 15.55 -27.76 16.77
C LEU A 308 15.05 -26.57 15.94
N VAL A 309 15.37 -25.36 16.41
CA VAL A 309 15.14 -24.13 15.67
C VAL A 309 16.34 -23.85 14.77
N GLN A 310 16.13 -23.91 13.46
CA GLN A 310 17.15 -23.63 12.45
C GLN A 310 17.39 -22.12 12.31
N ASP A 311 18.62 -21.68 12.55
CA ASP A 311 19.03 -20.29 12.35
C ASP A 311 19.23 -19.93 10.87
N THR A 312 19.11 -18.64 10.54
CA THR A 312 19.32 -18.09 9.19
C THR A 312 20.78 -18.28 8.73
N VAL A 313 21.05 -18.17 7.41
CA VAL A 313 22.43 -18.27 6.90
C VAL A 313 23.34 -17.25 7.58
N LEU A 314 22.86 -16.01 7.72
CA LEU A 314 23.61 -14.95 8.39
C LEU A 314 23.82 -15.22 9.89
N GLY A 315 22.81 -15.76 10.58
CA GLY A 315 22.92 -16.15 11.99
C GLY A 315 23.97 -17.24 12.20
N GLN A 316 23.97 -18.27 11.36
CA GLN A 316 24.96 -19.35 11.41
C GLN A 316 26.35 -18.84 11.03
N LEU A 317 26.49 -18.05 9.96
CA LEU A 317 27.78 -17.48 9.55
C LEU A 317 28.38 -16.60 10.64
N SER A 318 27.59 -15.71 11.23
CA SER A 318 28.07 -14.83 12.30
C SER A 318 28.48 -15.61 13.55
N THR A 319 27.74 -16.67 13.90
CA THR A 319 28.12 -17.60 14.97
C THR A 319 29.44 -18.32 14.66
N THR A 320 29.66 -18.76 13.42
CA THR A 320 30.92 -19.43 13.04
C THR A 320 32.13 -18.52 12.99
N VAL A 321 31.96 -17.27 12.55
CA VAL A 321 33.08 -16.33 12.35
C VAL A 321 33.45 -15.66 13.68
N PHE A 322 32.46 -15.27 14.49
CA PHE A 322 32.71 -14.52 15.72
C PHE A 322 32.56 -15.35 17.01
N GLY A 323 31.83 -16.47 16.97
CA GLY A 323 31.47 -17.27 18.14
C GLY A 323 30.04 -17.00 18.64
N ALA A 324 29.45 -17.99 19.33
CA ALA A 324 28.05 -17.98 19.78
C ALA A 324 27.72 -16.86 20.80
N ASP A 325 28.65 -16.53 21.70
CA ASP A 325 28.44 -15.48 22.72
C ASP A 325 29.14 -14.15 22.39
N SER A 326 29.45 -13.94 21.11
CA SER A 326 30.27 -12.81 20.69
C SER A 326 29.45 -11.53 20.50
N LEU A 327 30.10 -10.38 20.77
CA LEU A 327 29.56 -9.08 20.40
C LEU A 327 29.34 -8.94 18.88
N GLY A 328 30.11 -9.68 18.07
CA GLY A 328 30.00 -9.70 16.62
C GLY A 328 28.67 -10.29 16.12
N LEU A 329 28.24 -11.42 16.70
CA LEU A 329 26.92 -12.02 16.44
C LEU A 329 25.80 -11.03 16.77
N LEU A 330 25.82 -10.48 17.99
CA LEU A 330 24.78 -9.55 18.44
C LEU A 330 24.71 -8.30 17.55
N LEU A 331 25.86 -7.77 17.12
CA LEU A 331 25.94 -6.64 16.21
C LEU A 331 25.32 -6.96 14.85
N VAL A 332 25.64 -8.13 14.26
CA VAL A 332 25.08 -8.57 12.97
C VAL A 332 23.57 -8.77 13.07
N SER A 333 23.08 -9.50 14.08
CA SER A 333 21.66 -9.80 14.24
C SER A 333 20.83 -8.55 14.50
N ILE A 334 21.28 -7.65 15.38
CA ILE A 334 20.57 -6.38 15.65
C ILE A 334 20.57 -5.50 14.40
N CYS A 335 21.72 -5.31 13.74
CA CYS A 335 21.77 -4.47 12.55
C CYS A 335 20.87 -5.02 11.43
N THR A 336 20.85 -6.35 11.23
CA THR A 336 20.01 -7.01 10.22
C THR A 336 18.53 -6.86 10.55
N GLY A 337 18.13 -7.13 11.80
CA GLY A 337 16.75 -6.97 12.24
C GLY A 337 16.25 -5.52 12.10
N VAL A 338 17.04 -4.54 12.55
CA VAL A 338 16.69 -3.12 12.41
C VAL A 338 16.65 -2.71 10.93
N MET A 339 17.57 -3.21 10.11
CA MET A 339 17.59 -2.94 8.66
C MET A 339 16.31 -3.43 7.97
N LEU A 340 15.83 -4.62 8.31
CA LEU A 340 14.58 -5.18 7.80
C LEU A 340 13.36 -4.38 8.27
N VAL A 341 13.38 -3.87 9.51
CA VAL A 341 12.35 -2.91 9.97
C VAL A 341 12.38 -1.61 9.17
N VAL A 342 13.56 -1.10 8.83
CA VAL A 342 13.71 0.09 7.97
C VAL A 342 13.20 -0.19 6.55
N ALA A 343 13.43 -1.39 6.01
CA ALA A 343 12.88 -1.80 4.71
C ALA A 343 11.35 -1.82 4.73
N ALA A 344 10.71 -2.42 5.74
CA ALA A 344 9.26 -2.38 5.92
C ALA A 344 8.72 -0.94 5.98
N ASN A 345 9.46 -0.02 6.61
CA ASN A 345 9.09 1.39 6.71
C ASN A 345 9.08 2.10 5.34
N THR A 346 9.87 1.64 4.36
CA THR A 346 9.84 2.22 3.02
C THR A 346 8.51 2.00 2.31
N ALA A 347 7.86 0.85 2.53
CA ALA A 347 6.55 0.56 1.97
C ALA A 347 5.45 1.46 2.57
N TYR A 348 5.54 1.78 3.86
CA TYR A 348 4.63 2.74 4.51
C TYR A 348 4.73 4.15 3.94
N ASN A 349 5.90 4.54 3.43
CA ASN A 349 6.11 5.81 2.74
C ASN A 349 5.71 5.75 1.25
N GLY A 350 6.01 4.63 0.56
CA GLY A 350 5.76 4.45 -0.88
C GLY A 350 4.31 4.18 -1.24
N PHE A 351 3.62 3.31 -0.49
CA PHE A 351 2.28 2.84 -0.80
C PHE A 351 1.24 3.98 -0.88
N PRO A 352 1.14 4.91 0.09
CA PRO A 352 0.17 6.00 0.01
C PRO A 352 0.43 6.94 -1.17
N VAL A 353 1.70 7.10 -1.58
CA VAL A 353 2.06 7.92 -2.74
C VAL A 353 1.57 7.25 -4.03
N LEU A 354 1.77 5.94 -4.18
CA LEU A 354 1.25 5.19 -5.32
C LEU A 354 -0.28 5.20 -5.34
N ALA A 355 -0.92 4.92 -4.20
CA ALA A 355 -2.38 4.94 -4.09
C ALA A 355 -2.97 6.31 -4.45
N SER A 356 -2.31 7.40 -4.05
CA SER A 356 -2.71 8.76 -4.43
C SER A 356 -2.58 9.02 -5.93
N ARG A 357 -1.55 8.47 -6.60
CA ARG A 357 -1.40 8.57 -8.06
C ARG A 357 -2.48 7.77 -8.79
N LEU A 358 -2.70 6.52 -8.40
CA LEU A 358 -3.78 5.69 -8.95
C LEU A 358 -5.16 6.32 -8.74
N ALA A 359 -5.40 6.97 -7.60
CA ALA A 359 -6.63 7.70 -7.34
C ALA A 359 -6.79 8.95 -8.22
N ARG A 360 -5.69 9.66 -8.56
CA ARG A 360 -5.72 10.79 -9.51
C ARG A 360 -6.12 10.32 -10.90
N ASP A 361 -5.64 9.14 -11.28
CA ASP A 361 -5.97 8.49 -12.55
C ASP A 361 -7.33 7.76 -12.51
N ARG A 362 -8.13 7.97 -11.44
CA ARG A 362 -9.48 7.42 -11.24
C ARG A 362 -9.57 5.89 -11.12
N PHE A 363 -8.46 5.22 -10.82
CA PHE A 363 -8.43 3.78 -10.55
C PHE A 363 -8.77 3.42 -9.10
N LEU A 364 -8.69 4.39 -8.19
CA LEU A 364 -9.04 4.24 -6.77
C LEU A 364 -9.99 5.37 -6.33
N PRO A 365 -10.70 5.21 -5.19
CA PRO A 365 -11.59 6.24 -4.67
C PRO A 365 -10.91 7.61 -4.56
N THR A 366 -11.59 8.67 -5.02
CA THR A 366 -11.05 10.04 -5.11
C THR A 366 -10.64 10.63 -3.76
N ASP A 367 -11.17 10.11 -2.65
CA ASP A 367 -10.73 10.48 -1.28
C ASP A 367 -9.22 10.26 -1.05
N LEU A 368 -8.61 9.29 -1.76
CA LEU A 368 -7.18 8.98 -1.68
C LEU A 368 -6.28 9.96 -2.46
N VAL A 369 -6.84 10.84 -3.29
CA VAL A 369 -6.08 11.86 -4.05
C VAL A 369 -5.42 12.89 -3.15
N SER A 370 -6.03 13.18 -1.99
CA SER A 370 -5.65 14.30 -1.13
C SER A 370 -4.37 14.06 -0.32
N ARG A 371 -3.20 14.26 -0.94
CA ARG A 371 -1.87 14.24 -0.28
C ARG A 371 -1.78 15.09 1.00
N GLY A 372 -2.54 16.19 1.08
CA GLY A 372 -2.45 17.19 2.15
C GLY A 372 -3.30 16.93 3.40
N ARG A 373 -4.29 16.02 3.36
CA ARG A 373 -5.02 15.61 4.57
C ARG A 373 -4.40 14.31 5.05
N ARG A 374 -3.92 14.26 6.31
CA ARG A 374 -3.48 13.01 6.98
C ARG A 374 -4.44 11.85 6.70
N LEU A 375 -5.74 12.10 6.50
CA LEU A 375 -6.74 11.08 6.14
C LEU A 375 -6.36 10.15 4.97
N ALA A 376 -5.95 10.66 3.80
CA ALA A 376 -5.68 9.78 2.65
C ALA A 376 -4.43 8.93 2.90
N PHE A 377 -3.39 9.56 3.47
CA PHE A 377 -2.16 8.91 3.87
C PHE A 377 -2.42 7.84 4.95
N SER A 378 -3.24 8.15 5.96
CA SER A 378 -3.62 7.24 7.04
C SER A 378 -4.48 6.08 6.59
N ASN A 379 -5.44 6.29 5.67
CA ASN A 379 -6.23 5.20 5.12
C ASN A 379 -5.33 4.25 4.31
N GLY A 380 -4.37 4.80 3.56
CA GLY A 380 -3.35 4.00 2.87
C GLY A 380 -2.52 3.15 3.84
N ILE A 381 -1.99 3.75 4.91
CA ILE A 381 -1.24 3.03 5.95
C ILE A 381 -2.08 1.93 6.59
N LEU A 382 -3.31 2.23 7.01
CA LEU A 382 -4.19 1.24 7.65
C LEU A 382 -4.53 0.07 6.73
N LEU A 383 -4.80 0.34 5.44
CA LEU A 383 -5.08 -0.71 4.46
C LEU A 383 -3.84 -1.57 4.20
N LEU A 384 -2.66 -0.95 4.07
CA LEU A 384 -1.39 -1.65 3.95
C LEU A 384 -1.12 -2.54 5.17
N SER A 385 -1.24 -1.99 6.39
CA SER A 385 -1.02 -2.74 7.63
C SER A 385 -2.01 -3.91 7.79
N ALA A 386 -3.28 -3.69 7.47
CA ALA A 386 -4.30 -4.73 7.58
C ALA A 386 -4.03 -5.88 6.60
N ALA A 387 -3.67 -5.57 5.35
CA ALA A 387 -3.32 -6.58 4.36
C ALA A 387 -2.03 -7.33 4.73
N ALA A 388 -0.99 -6.62 5.18
CA ALA A 388 0.27 -7.23 5.61
C ALA A 388 0.06 -8.13 6.84
N LEU A 389 -0.72 -7.67 7.83
CA LEU A 389 -1.07 -8.44 9.02
C LEU A 389 -1.84 -9.71 8.65
N ALA A 390 -2.81 -9.61 7.72
CA ALA A 390 -3.57 -10.77 7.26
C ALA A 390 -2.65 -11.83 6.61
N LEU A 391 -1.70 -11.41 5.77
CA LEU A 391 -0.72 -12.32 5.17
C LEU A 391 0.20 -12.95 6.22
N VAL A 392 0.77 -12.15 7.12
CA VAL A 392 1.68 -12.66 8.17
C VAL A 392 0.98 -13.67 9.08
N LEU A 393 -0.27 -13.43 9.45
CA LEU A 393 -1.04 -14.36 10.29
C LEU A 393 -1.45 -15.62 9.52
N LEU A 394 -1.84 -15.49 8.24
CA LEU A 394 -2.23 -16.63 7.40
C LEU A 394 -1.06 -17.58 7.15
N TYR A 395 0.11 -17.05 6.84
CA TYR A 395 1.33 -17.81 6.57
C TYR A 395 2.19 -18.02 7.83
N ARG A 396 1.69 -17.68 9.02
CA ARG A 396 2.42 -17.85 10.30
C ARG A 396 3.85 -17.29 10.27
N ALA A 397 4.04 -16.15 9.61
CA ALA A 397 5.35 -15.50 9.43
C ALA A 397 6.44 -16.39 8.78
N THR A 398 6.07 -17.35 7.91
CA THR A 398 7.05 -18.10 7.11
C THR A 398 7.57 -17.24 5.95
N VAL A 399 8.84 -16.87 6.03
CA VAL A 399 9.49 -15.98 5.04
C VAL A 399 9.50 -16.60 3.64
N THR A 400 9.82 -17.89 3.53
CA THR A 400 9.92 -18.60 2.25
C THR A 400 8.61 -18.58 1.45
N ASP A 401 7.46 -18.77 2.09
CA ASP A 401 6.17 -18.73 1.39
C ASP A 401 5.81 -17.30 0.94
N LEU A 402 6.08 -16.32 1.79
CA LEU A 402 5.85 -14.90 1.48
C LEU A 402 6.77 -14.39 0.35
N ILE A 403 8.03 -14.85 0.29
CA ILE A 403 8.98 -14.47 -0.75
C ILE A 403 8.51 -14.95 -2.13
N HIS A 404 7.97 -16.16 -2.25
CA HIS A 404 7.50 -16.67 -3.54
C HIS A 404 6.35 -15.81 -4.10
N MET A 405 5.48 -15.28 -3.23
CA MET A 405 4.45 -14.32 -3.64
C MET A 405 5.07 -13.00 -4.12
N TYR A 406 6.13 -12.56 -3.45
CA TYR A 406 6.76 -11.25 -3.65
C TYR A 406 7.44 -11.14 -5.02
N VAL A 407 8.19 -12.18 -5.41
CA VAL A 407 8.89 -12.23 -6.70
C VAL A 407 7.91 -12.04 -7.88
N VAL A 408 6.70 -12.59 -7.81
CA VAL A 408 5.70 -12.46 -8.90
C VAL A 408 5.35 -11.00 -9.17
N GLY A 409 5.03 -10.22 -8.13
CA GLY A 409 4.62 -8.82 -8.28
C GLY A 409 5.71 -7.96 -8.91
N VAL A 410 6.94 -8.08 -8.40
CA VAL A 410 8.10 -7.37 -8.93
C VAL A 410 8.33 -7.72 -10.41
N PHE A 411 8.34 -8.99 -10.77
CA PHE A 411 8.65 -9.40 -12.14
C PHE A 411 7.53 -9.10 -13.15
N VAL A 412 6.26 -9.04 -12.72
CA VAL A 412 5.17 -8.49 -13.54
C VAL A 412 5.42 -7.01 -13.84
N SER A 413 5.77 -6.23 -12.81
CA SER A 413 6.10 -4.81 -12.96
C SER A 413 7.32 -4.59 -13.86
N PHE A 414 8.39 -5.37 -13.64
CA PHE A 414 9.60 -5.32 -14.44
C PHE A 414 9.28 -5.61 -15.90
N THR A 415 8.64 -6.74 -16.20
CA THR A 415 8.32 -7.14 -17.57
C THR A 415 7.56 -6.05 -18.33
N LEU A 416 6.50 -5.51 -17.73
CA LEU A 416 5.68 -4.46 -18.35
C LEU A 416 6.44 -3.12 -18.49
N SER A 417 7.20 -2.73 -17.47
CA SER A 417 8.04 -1.51 -17.51
C SER A 417 9.12 -1.61 -18.60
N GLN A 418 9.79 -2.76 -18.70
CA GLN A 418 10.83 -3.01 -19.71
C GLN A 418 10.27 -3.01 -21.12
N LEU A 419 9.13 -3.67 -21.36
CA LEU A 419 8.43 -3.60 -22.64
C LEU A 419 7.99 -2.16 -22.99
N GLY A 420 7.54 -1.40 -21.98
CA GLY A 420 7.26 0.03 -22.11
C GLY A 420 8.47 0.83 -22.56
N MET A 421 9.64 0.59 -21.98
CA MET A 421 10.90 1.23 -22.39
C MET A 421 11.35 0.83 -23.80
N VAL A 422 11.17 -0.42 -24.22
CA VAL A 422 11.45 -0.83 -25.61
C VAL A 422 10.58 -0.05 -26.59
N ARG A 423 9.28 0.12 -26.28
CA ARG A 423 8.36 0.92 -27.10
C ARG A 423 8.71 2.41 -27.08
N HIS A 424 9.12 2.94 -25.92
CA HIS A 424 9.63 4.30 -25.77
C HIS A 424 10.80 4.58 -26.73
N TRP A 425 11.82 3.71 -26.74
CA TRP A 425 12.98 3.89 -27.62
C TRP A 425 12.63 3.69 -29.09
N ASN A 426 11.76 2.74 -29.43
CA ASN A 426 11.29 2.57 -30.82
C ASN A 426 10.57 3.81 -31.35
N ARG A 427 9.83 4.54 -30.50
CA ARG A 427 9.20 5.81 -30.88
C ARG A 427 10.24 6.89 -31.16
N HIS A 428 11.22 7.08 -30.27
CA HIS A 428 12.25 8.13 -30.44
C HIS A 428 13.23 7.83 -31.59
N LEU A 429 13.56 6.55 -31.82
CA LEU A 429 14.40 6.12 -32.93
C LEU A 429 13.82 6.44 -34.31
N ARG A 430 12.50 6.65 -34.42
CA ARG A 430 11.86 7.04 -35.69
C ARG A 430 12.13 8.49 -36.07
N THR A 431 12.39 9.35 -35.09
CA THR A 431 12.54 10.80 -35.29
C THR A 431 13.98 11.30 -35.09
N GLU A 432 14.86 10.47 -34.52
CA GLU A 432 16.25 10.85 -34.22
C GLU A 432 17.13 10.81 -35.48
N LEU A 433 17.62 11.99 -35.90
CA LEU A 433 18.47 12.15 -37.09
C LEU A 433 19.97 11.97 -36.78
N SER A 434 20.41 12.19 -35.54
CA SER A 434 21.82 12.13 -35.19
C SER A 434 22.33 10.69 -35.02
N LEU A 435 23.42 10.34 -35.72
CA LEU A 435 23.98 8.98 -35.69
C LEU A 435 24.51 8.58 -34.30
N HIS A 436 25.10 9.52 -33.56
CA HIS A 436 25.64 9.26 -32.22
C HIS A 436 24.51 8.93 -31.22
N ASN A 437 23.47 9.75 -31.14
CA ASN A 437 22.35 9.49 -30.23
C ASN A 437 21.58 8.25 -30.66
N ARG A 438 21.43 8.03 -31.97
CA ARG A 438 20.80 6.82 -32.49
C ARG A 438 21.52 5.53 -32.04
N ARG A 439 22.86 5.49 -32.08
CA ARG A 439 23.63 4.35 -31.53
C ARG A 439 23.40 4.16 -30.03
N ALA A 440 23.40 5.24 -29.26
CA ALA A 440 23.11 5.19 -27.82
C ALA A 440 21.70 4.67 -27.52
N MET A 441 20.70 5.10 -28.31
CA MET A 441 19.31 4.63 -28.20
C MET A 441 19.16 3.16 -28.60
N ILE A 442 19.85 2.69 -29.65
CA ILE A 442 19.84 1.27 -30.05
C ILE A 442 20.42 0.39 -28.94
N ARG A 443 21.54 0.78 -28.33
CA ARG A 443 22.11 0.07 -27.17
C ARG A 443 21.14 0.06 -25.99
N SER A 444 20.50 1.20 -25.71
CA SER A 444 19.52 1.34 -24.64
C SER A 444 18.31 0.42 -24.85
N ARG A 445 17.78 0.38 -26.08
CA ARG A 445 16.75 -0.56 -26.50
C ARG A 445 17.17 -2.01 -26.33
N ALA A 446 18.39 -2.38 -26.74
CA ALA A 446 18.89 -3.74 -26.62
C ALA A 446 18.97 -4.20 -25.15
N ILE A 447 19.44 -3.32 -24.25
CA ILE A 447 19.47 -3.58 -22.81
C ILE A 447 18.06 -3.78 -22.26
N ASN A 448 17.08 -2.94 -22.62
CA ASN A 448 15.70 -3.09 -22.15
C ASN A 448 15.03 -4.34 -22.74
N LEU A 449 15.36 -4.71 -23.98
CA LEU A 449 14.84 -5.94 -24.58
C LEU A 449 15.39 -7.17 -23.86
N ALA A 450 16.70 -7.21 -23.59
CA ALA A 450 17.31 -8.26 -22.79
C ALA A 450 16.75 -8.31 -21.37
N GLY A 451 16.52 -7.14 -20.75
CA GLY A 451 15.85 -7.03 -19.45
C GLY A 451 14.42 -7.56 -19.49
N ALA A 452 13.64 -7.24 -20.52
CA ALA A 452 12.27 -7.72 -20.69
C ALA A 452 12.22 -9.24 -20.88
N THR A 453 13.08 -9.81 -21.73
CA THR A 453 13.13 -11.24 -21.98
C THR A 453 13.56 -12.00 -20.74
N CYS A 454 14.56 -11.48 -20.02
CA CYS A 454 15.01 -12.06 -18.76
C CYS A 454 13.92 -12.01 -17.68
N ALA A 455 13.29 -10.85 -17.47
CA ALA A 455 12.21 -10.69 -16.50
C ALA A 455 11.01 -11.60 -16.82
N LEU A 456 10.64 -11.71 -18.10
CA LEU A 456 9.56 -12.60 -18.55
C LEU A 456 9.92 -14.08 -18.34
N THR A 457 11.18 -14.45 -18.59
CA THR A 457 11.65 -15.82 -18.37
C THR A 457 11.58 -16.18 -16.89
N VAL A 458 12.09 -15.32 -16.01
CA VAL A 458 11.99 -15.50 -14.55
C VAL A 458 10.53 -15.60 -14.13
N LEU A 459 9.67 -14.68 -14.56
CA LEU A 459 8.24 -14.72 -14.25
C LEU A 459 7.60 -16.04 -14.67
N THR A 460 7.90 -16.52 -15.88
CA THR A 460 7.38 -17.79 -16.41
C THR A 460 7.83 -18.96 -15.54
N VAL A 461 9.10 -18.99 -15.13
CA VAL A 461 9.63 -20.02 -14.23
C VAL A 461 8.93 -20.00 -12.88
N VAL A 462 8.79 -18.82 -12.25
CA VAL A 462 8.09 -18.68 -10.95
C VAL A 462 6.68 -19.25 -11.07
N VAL A 463 5.95 -18.82 -12.10
CA VAL A 463 4.55 -19.22 -12.31
C VAL A 463 4.45 -20.72 -12.52
N LEU A 464 5.32 -21.33 -13.32
CA LEU A 464 5.26 -22.77 -13.59
C LEU A 464 5.69 -23.63 -12.38
N THR A 465 6.72 -23.21 -11.65
CA THR A 465 7.32 -24.03 -10.58
C THR A 465 6.68 -23.81 -9.21
N ARG A 466 6.09 -22.63 -8.97
CA ARG A 466 5.59 -22.21 -7.64
C ARG A 466 4.13 -21.77 -7.67
N PHE A 467 3.34 -22.14 -8.70
CA PHE A 467 1.93 -21.77 -8.80
C PHE A 467 1.14 -22.06 -7.51
N VAL A 468 1.27 -23.30 -7.01
CA VAL A 468 0.56 -23.78 -5.81
C VAL A 468 1.20 -23.27 -4.51
N HIS A 469 2.50 -22.96 -4.53
CA HIS A 469 3.30 -22.58 -3.36
C HIS A 469 3.41 -21.05 -3.17
N GLY A 470 2.35 -20.31 -3.52
CA GLY A 470 2.23 -18.86 -3.28
C GLY A 470 2.10 -18.01 -4.55
N ALA A 471 2.73 -18.38 -5.67
CA ALA A 471 2.69 -17.54 -6.88
C ALA A 471 1.25 -17.32 -7.41
N GLY A 472 0.39 -18.35 -7.31
CA GLY A 472 -1.01 -18.25 -7.68
C GLY A 472 -1.81 -17.27 -6.80
N VAL A 473 -1.51 -17.20 -5.50
CA VAL A 473 -2.15 -16.25 -4.58
C VAL A 473 -1.76 -14.82 -4.92
N ALA A 474 -0.50 -14.57 -5.25
CA ALA A 474 -0.04 -13.26 -5.70
C ALA A 474 -0.74 -12.84 -7.01
N LEU A 475 -0.81 -13.72 -8.01
CA LEU A 475 -1.53 -13.45 -9.26
C LEU A 475 -3.02 -13.19 -9.05
N LEU A 476 -3.66 -13.95 -8.15
CA LEU A 476 -5.06 -13.75 -7.78
C LEU A 476 -5.24 -12.37 -7.12
N GLY A 477 -4.35 -11.98 -6.20
CA GLY A 477 -4.37 -10.67 -5.56
C GLY A 477 -4.22 -9.52 -6.57
N ILE A 478 -3.27 -9.65 -7.51
CA ILE A 478 -3.07 -8.68 -8.59
C ILE A 478 -4.31 -8.61 -9.50
N GLY A 479 -4.87 -9.77 -9.87
CA GLY A 479 -6.07 -9.85 -10.70
C GLY A 479 -7.32 -9.27 -10.03
N LEU A 480 -7.52 -9.53 -8.73
CA LEU A 480 -8.61 -8.99 -7.93
C LEU A 480 -8.50 -7.46 -7.82
N LEU A 481 -7.30 -6.94 -7.51
CA LEU A 481 -7.07 -5.50 -7.47
C LEU A 481 -7.28 -4.86 -8.84
N TRP A 482 -6.78 -5.49 -9.92
CA TRP A 482 -7.01 -5.03 -11.29
C TRP A 482 -8.51 -4.97 -11.62
N MET A 483 -9.28 -5.98 -11.22
CA MET A 483 -10.73 -6.01 -11.40
C MET A 483 -11.43 -4.89 -10.61
N VAL A 484 -11.10 -4.74 -9.32
CA VAL A 484 -11.67 -3.69 -8.46
C VAL A 484 -11.36 -2.30 -9.02
N MET A 485 -10.12 -2.04 -9.43
CA MET A 485 -9.74 -0.75 -10.01
C MET A 485 -10.42 -0.51 -11.35
N THR A 486 -10.61 -1.55 -12.17
CA THR A 486 -11.37 -1.45 -13.43
C THR A 486 -12.84 -1.12 -13.16
N MET A 487 -13.44 -1.75 -12.14
CA MET A 487 -14.81 -1.46 -11.69
C MET A 487 -14.95 0.00 -11.25
N VAL A 488 -14.01 0.50 -10.42
CA VAL A 488 -13.99 1.89 -9.94
C VAL A 488 -13.80 2.88 -11.10
N TYR A 489 -12.88 2.58 -12.02
CA TYR A 489 -12.66 3.41 -13.21
C TYR A 489 -13.90 3.50 -14.09
N ASN A 490 -14.57 2.38 -14.35
CA ASN A 490 -15.79 2.34 -15.13
C ASN A 490 -16.94 3.08 -14.44
N TYR A 491 -17.06 2.95 -13.11
CA TYR A 491 -18.03 3.71 -12.33
C TYR A 491 -17.81 5.22 -12.47
N HIS A 492 -16.58 5.70 -12.24
CA HIS A 492 -16.29 7.12 -12.42
C HIS A 492 -16.59 7.58 -13.84
N ARG A 493 -16.14 6.84 -14.85
CA ARG A 493 -16.41 7.17 -16.25
C ARG A 493 -17.90 7.20 -16.60
N SER A 494 -18.73 6.34 -16.01
CA SER A 494 -20.18 6.38 -16.19
C SER A 494 -20.77 7.67 -15.61
N VAL A 495 -20.38 8.02 -14.38
CA VAL A 495 -20.82 9.25 -13.72
C VAL A 495 -20.35 10.49 -14.47
N ASP A 496 -19.10 10.52 -14.96
CA ASP A 496 -18.59 11.65 -15.74
C ASP A 496 -19.34 11.82 -17.06
N LYS A 497 -19.75 10.72 -17.70
CA LYS A 497 -20.57 10.78 -18.91
C LYS A 497 -21.97 11.29 -18.62
N ASP A 498 -22.57 10.84 -17.52
CA ASP A 498 -23.91 11.26 -17.12
C ASP A 498 -23.96 12.72 -16.66
N LEU A 499 -22.86 13.24 -16.11
CA LEU A 499 -22.71 14.63 -15.67
C LEU A 499 -22.07 15.55 -16.72
N ALA A 500 -21.63 15.02 -17.87
CA ALA A 500 -20.99 15.81 -18.90
C ALA A 500 -22.03 16.74 -19.55
N LEU A 501 -21.72 18.03 -19.60
CA LEU A 501 -22.52 18.98 -20.36
C LEU A 501 -22.41 18.66 -21.86
N PRO A 502 -23.50 18.81 -22.63
CA PRO A 502 -23.44 18.72 -24.08
C PRO A 502 -22.42 19.74 -24.62
N PRO A 503 -21.59 19.37 -25.61
CA PRO A 503 -20.56 20.27 -26.16
C PRO A 503 -21.16 21.51 -26.85
N GLU A 504 -22.40 21.43 -27.35
CA GLU A 504 -23.15 22.52 -27.95
C GLU A 504 -24.64 22.43 -27.59
N GLY A 505 -25.32 23.58 -27.46
CA GLY A 505 -26.73 23.69 -27.09
C GLY A 505 -26.98 24.13 -25.64
N SER A 506 -28.25 24.41 -25.32
CA SER A 506 -28.69 24.61 -23.93
C SER A 506 -29.16 23.28 -23.36
N ASP A 507 -28.63 22.89 -22.21
CA ASP A 507 -29.12 21.73 -21.47
C ASP A 507 -30.43 22.11 -20.75
N ALA A 508 -31.37 21.18 -20.64
CA ALA A 508 -32.59 21.37 -19.84
C ALA A 508 -32.26 21.73 -18.38
N SER A 509 -31.09 21.32 -17.88
CA SER A 509 -30.57 21.71 -16.55
C SER A 509 -30.26 23.21 -16.42
N GLN A 510 -30.11 23.94 -17.51
CA GLN A 510 -29.85 25.39 -17.54
C GLN A 510 -31.15 26.22 -17.59
N ILE A 511 -32.30 25.57 -17.79
CA ILE A 511 -33.59 26.25 -17.83
C ILE A 511 -34.00 26.61 -16.39
N VAL A 512 -34.11 27.90 -16.11
CA VAL A 512 -34.57 28.39 -14.80
C VAL A 512 -36.05 28.02 -14.63
N PRO A 513 -36.43 27.38 -13.51
CA PRO A 513 -37.82 27.04 -13.26
C PRO A 513 -38.71 28.28 -13.25
N SER A 514 -39.90 28.17 -13.83
CA SER A 514 -40.86 29.28 -13.93
C SER A 514 -41.45 29.69 -12.57
N ARG A 515 -41.58 28.75 -11.63
CA ARG A 515 -42.10 28.97 -10.27
C ARG A 515 -41.43 28.03 -9.26
N VAL A 516 -41.34 28.50 -8.02
CA VAL A 516 -40.79 27.79 -6.87
C VAL A 516 -41.90 27.63 -5.82
N TYR A 517 -42.21 26.38 -5.49
CA TYR A 517 -43.10 26.01 -4.41
C TYR A 517 -42.26 25.61 -3.19
N ALA A 518 -42.31 26.40 -2.12
CA ALA A 518 -41.57 26.13 -0.91
C ALA A 518 -42.43 25.43 0.15
N LEU A 519 -41.92 24.33 0.67
CA LEU A 519 -42.53 23.54 1.73
C LEU A 519 -41.62 23.54 2.95
N VAL A 520 -42.14 23.88 4.12
CA VAL A 520 -41.39 23.77 5.37
C VAL A 520 -41.96 22.61 6.17
N TYR A 521 -41.14 21.59 6.44
CA TYR A 521 -41.55 20.47 7.29
C TYR A 521 -41.52 20.91 8.76
N VAL A 522 -42.67 20.82 9.44
CA VAL A 522 -42.89 21.29 10.80
C VAL A 522 -43.41 20.14 11.68
N PRO A 523 -42.52 19.31 12.26
CA PRO A 523 -42.93 18.28 13.22
C PRO A 523 -43.36 18.87 14.57
N GLN A 524 -42.79 20.02 14.94
CA GLN A 524 -43.09 20.77 16.16
C GLN A 524 -42.69 22.24 15.99
N LEU A 525 -43.25 23.13 16.83
CA LEU A 525 -42.89 24.54 16.82
C LEU A 525 -41.74 24.82 17.79
N ASP A 526 -40.52 24.85 17.27
CA ASP A 526 -39.33 25.19 18.05
C ASP A 526 -38.49 26.29 17.37
N ARG A 527 -37.37 26.66 17.99
CA ARG A 527 -36.47 27.70 17.46
C ARG A 527 -35.85 27.30 16.11
N ALA A 528 -35.62 26.01 15.88
CA ALA A 528 -35.05 25.51 14.63
C ALA A 528 -36.08 25.63 13.50
N THR A 529 -37.33 25.23 13.75
CA THR A 529 -38.47 25.41 12.84
C THR A 529 -38.70 26.88 12.52
N MET A 530 -38.70 27.76 13.52
CA MET A 530 -38.86 29.21 13.29
C MET A 530 -37.76 29.79 12.40
N ARG A 531 -36.51 29.33 12.57
CA ARG A 531 -35.40 29.71 11.70
C ARG A 531 -35.60 29.19 10.27
N ALA A 532 -36.06 27.95 10.10
CA ALA A 532 -36.35 27.37 8.79
C ALA A 532 -37.47 28.15 8.07
N LEU A 533 -38.55 28.50 8.77
CA LEU A 533 -39.62 29.35 8.25
C LEU A 533 -39.11 30.74 7.84
N ALA A 534 -38.30 31.39 8.69
CA ALA A 534 -37.73 32.68 8.36
C ALA A 534 -36.84 32.62 7.11
N TYR A 535 -36.03 31.57 6.98
CA TYR A 535 -35.16 31.36 5.81
C TYR A 535 -35.95 31.06 4.54
N ALA A 536 -36.99 30.23 4.63
CA ALA A 536 -37.91 29.94 3.52
C ALA A 536 -38.72 31.17 3.09
N ARG A 537 -39.07 32.07 4.01
CA ARG A 537 -39.71 33.36 3.67
C ARG A 537 -38.73 34.32 3.00
N ALA A 538 -37.48 34.33 3.45
CA ALA A 538 -36.45 35.22 2.91
C ALA A 538 -36.11 34.92 1.44
N SER A 539 -36.28 33.68 0.98
CA SER A 539 -36.11 33.31 -0.44
C SER A 539 -37.24 33.78 -1.35
N ARG A 540 -38.31 34.39 -0.80
CA ARG A 540 -39.48 34.92 -1.53
C ARG A 540 -40.03 33.95 -2.61
N PRO A 541 -40.36 32.71 -2.23
CA PRO A 541 -41.00 31.78 -3.15
C PRO A 541 -42.39 32.28 -3.55
N GLN A 542 -42.89 31.87 -4.72
CA GLN A 542 -44.24 32.24 -5.17
C GLN A 542 -45.32 31.66 -4.25
N GLU A 543 -45.13 30.41 -3.80
CA GLU A 543 -46.00 29.74 -2.84
C GLU A 543 -45.16 29.21 -1.68
N LEU A 544 -45.58 29.45 -0.44
CA LEU A 544 -44.94 28.97 0.78
C LEU A 544 -45.97 28.32 1.69
N GLU A 545 -45.76 27.05 2.01
CA GLU A 545 -46.64 26.27 2.88
C GLU A 545 -45.83 25.57 3.97
N ALA A 546 -46.35 25.57 5.20
CA ALA A 546 -45.82 24.75 6.28
C ALA A 546 -46.61 23.43 6.35
N VAL A 547 -45.93 22.30 6.42
CA VAL A 547 -46.57 20.97 6.45
C VAL A 547 -46.20 20.24 7.72
N THR A 548 -47.22 19.72 8.40
CA THR A 548 -47.11 18.81 9.53
C THR A 548 -47.87 17.53 9.27
N THR A 549 -47.44 16.42 9.87
CA THR A 549 -48.11 15.12 9.77
C THR A 549 -48.86 14.80 11.04
N ASP A 550 -50.13 14.43 10.92
CA ASP A 550 -50.96 14.08 12.06
C ASP A 550 -50.67 12.66 12.55
N VAL A 551 -49.61 12.54 13.36
CA VAL A 551 -49.20 11.27 14.00
C VAL A 551 -49.87 11.10 15.36
N LEU A 552 -50.05 12.22 16.06
CA LEU A 552 -50.65 12.33 17.39
C LEU A 552 -51.63 13.52 17.36
N PRO A 553 -52.94 13.26 17.24
CA PRO A 553 -53.95 14.31 17.09
C PRO A 553 -53.87 15.41 18.15
N GLU A 554 -53.59 15.06 19.40
CA GLU A 554 -53.43 16.02 20.49
C GLU A 554 -52.29 17.01 20.24
N ARG A 555 -51.12 16.53 19.81
CA ARG A 555 -49.96 17.38 19.49
C ARG A 555 -50.18 18.22 18.24
N THR A 556 -50.86 17.67 17.24
CA THR A 556 -51.21 18.40 16.01
C THR A 556 -52.14 19.58 16.34
N LEU A 557 -53.14 19.36 17.20
CA LEU A 557 -54.04 20.40 17.69
C LEU A 557 -53.30 21.47 18.51
N GLU A 558 -52.38 21.08 19.39
CA GLU A 558 -51.53 22.02 20.12
C GLU A 558 -50.68 22.90 19.18
N LEU A 559 -50.06 22.27 18.18
CA LEU A 559 -49.29 22.96 17.15
C LEU A 559 -50.15 23.96 16.38
N GLN A 560 -51.35 23.57 15.94
CA GLN A 560 -52.28 24.46 15.24
C GLN A 560 -52.71 25.65 16.11
N ARG A 561 -53.03 25.42 17.39
CA ARG A 561 -53.37 26.48 18.34
C ARG A 561 -52.20 27.43 18.57
N GLU A 562 -50.98 26.92 18.72
CA GLU A 562 -49.79 27.75 18.89
C GLU A 562 -49.46 28.55 17.62
N TRP A 563 -49.66 27.93 16.44
CA TRP A 563 -49.48 28.58 15.15
C TRP A 563 -50.44 29.77 14.97
N ALA A 564 -51.72 29.58 15.30
CA ALA A 564 -52.74 30.62 15.26
C ALA A 564 -52.44 31.74 16.27
N ARG A 565 -52.09 31.39 17.52
CA ARG A 565 -51.74 32.36 18.58
C ARG A 565 -50.59 33.28 18.19
N ARG A 566 -49.60 32.78 17.44
CA ARG A 566 -48.44 33.56 17.01
C ARG A 566 -48.66 34.36 15.72
N GLY A 567 -49.80 34.19 15.05
CA GLY A 567 -50.14 34.95 13.83
C GLY A 567 -49.11 34.76 12.71
N LEU A 568 -48.58 33.55 12.53
CA LEU A 568 -47.57 33.30 11.52
C LEU A 568 -48.16 33.47 10.11
N PRO A 569 -47.50 34.21 9.20
CA PRO A 569 -48.04 34.56 7.88
C PRO A 569 -47.93 33.42 6.84
N VAL A 570 -47.85 32.17 7.29
CA VAL A 570 -47.69 30.97 6.46
C VAL A 570 -48.78 29.99 6.86
N THR A 571 -49.46 29.39 5.88
CA THR A 571 -50.49 28.38 6.14
C THR A 571 -49.86 27.10 6.68
N LEU A 572 -50.43 26.56 7.75
CA LEU A 572 -50.05 25.25 8.30
C LEU A 572 -51.02 24.20 7.77
N ARG A 573 -50.56 23.36 6.84
CA ARG A 573 -51.31 22.23 6.31
C ARG A 573 -51.00 20.97 7.10
N THR A 574 -52.06 20.29 7.51
CA THR A 574 -51.97 19.03 8.23
C THR A 574 -52.21 17.89 7.26
N LEU A 575 -51.29 16.94 7.19
CA LEU A 575 -51.40 15.74 6.37
C LEU A 575 -51.85 14.57 7.25
N GLU A 576 -52.90 13.86 6.82
CA GLU A 576 -53.37 12.67 7.50
C GLU A 576 -52.33 11.55 7.44
N SER A 577 -52.13 10.86 8.57
CA SER A 577 -51.25 9.70 8.67
C SER A 577 -52.00 8.48 9.19
N PRO A 578 -52.66 7.70 8.31
CA PRO A 578 -53.49 6.57 8.72
C PRO A 578 -52.72 5.47 9.48
N TYR A 579 -51.40 5.38 9.29
CA TYR A 579 -50.52 4.42 9.93
C TYR A 579 -49.60 5.04 11.00
N ARG A 580 -49.86 6.29 11.44
CA ARG A 580 -49.00 7.04 12.38
C ARG A 580 -47.54 7.13 11.92
N GLU A 581 -47.32 7.19 10.61
CA GLU A 581 -46.02 7.43 10.00
C GLU A 581 -45.80 8.93 9.75
N SER A 582 -44.71 9.51 10.26
CA SER A 582 -44.42 10.94 10.10
C SER A 582 -43.88 11.33 8.71
N VAL A 583 -43.19 10.41 8.04
CA VAL A 583 -42.40 10.69 6.82
C VAL A 583 -43.19 10.44 5.54
N ARG A 584 -43.86 9.29 5.43
CA ARG A 584 -44.49 8.83 4.20
C ARG A 584 -45.57 9.76 3.65
N PRO A 585 -46.48 10.33 4.47
CA PRO A 585 -47.47 11.29 3.97
C PRO A 585 -46.85 12.55 3.36
N VAL A 586 -45.74 13.03 3.93
CA VAL A 586 -45.00 14.19 3.40
C VAL A 586 -44.39 13.86 2.04
N ILE A 587 -43.76 12.69 1.91
CA ILE A 587 -43.20 12.23 0.63
C ILE A 587 -44.30 12.08 -0.43
N ASP A 588 -45.43 11.46 -0.08
CA ASP A 588 -46.54 11.27 -1.01
C ASP A 588 -47.17 12.61 -1.42
N TYR A 589 -47.26 13.57 -0.50
CA TYR A 589 -47.70 14.93 -0.81
C TYR A 589 -46.74 15.64 -1.77
N VAL A 590 -45.44 15.61 -1.51
CA VAL A 590 -44.41 16.19 -2.38
C VAL A 590 -44.41 15.53 -3.76
N ARG A 591 -44.56 14.20 -3.83
CA ARG A 591 -44.65 13.46 -5.10
C ARG A 591 -45.90 13.81 -5.90
N ARG A 592 -47.05 13.99 -5.23
CA ARG A 592 -48.27 14.48 -5.88
C ARG A 592 -48.07 15.89 -6.42
N LEU A 593 -47.54 16.80 -5.61
CA LEU A 593 -47.29 18.18 -6.00
C LEU A 593 -46.35 18.27 -7.21
N HIS A 594 -45.26 17.49 -7.21
CA HIS A 594 -44.34 17.43 -8.35
C HIS A 594 -44.99 16.84 -9.61
N ARG A 595 -45.86 15.82 -9.46
CA ARG A 595 -46.59 15.21 -10.58
C ARG A 595 -47.61 16.15 -11.20
N ASP A 596 -48.34 16.88 -10.37
CA ASP A 596 -49.39 17.81 -10.80
C ASP A 596 -48.78 19.08 -11.41
N ARG A 597 -47.56 19.45 -10.99
CA ARG A 597 -46.85 20.65 -11.42
C ARG A 597 -45.42 20.35 -11.89
N PRO A 598 -45.24 19.62 -13.01
CA PRO A 598 -43.92 19.14 -13.44
C PRO A 598 -42.96 20.25 -13.91
N ARG A 599 -43.47 21.47 -14.14
CA ARG A 599 -42.68 22.66 -14.55
C ARG A 599 -42.29 23.57 -13.37
N GLU A 600 -42.74 23.25 -12.16
CA GLU A 600 -42.42 23.98 -10.94
C GLU A 600 -41.38 23.21 -10.13
N VAL A 601 -40.46 23.92 -9.47
CA VAL A 601 -39.53 23.29 -8.53
C VAL A 601 -40.13 23.29 -7.14
N VAL A 602 -40.17 22.11 -6.53
CA VAL A 602 -40.57 21.95 -5.14
C VAL A 602 -39.33 22.00 -4.26
N VAL A 603 -39.27 22.97 -3.35
CA VAL A 603 -38.17 23.12 -2.39
C VAL A 603 -38.67 22.76 -1.00
N VAL A 604 -38.11 21.72 -0.39
CA VAL A 604 -38.47 21.28 0.96
C VAL A 604 -37.41 21.74 1.94
N TYR A 605 -37.80 22.59 2.89
CA TYR A 605 -36.98 23.05 4.01
C TYR A 605 -37.19 22.15 5.21
N VAL A 606 -36.10 21.59 5.73
CA VAL A 606 -36.09 20.75 6.94
C VAL A 606 -35.13 21.37 7.95
N ALA A 607 -35.67 21.72 9.13
CA ALA A 607 -34.84 22.15 10.26
C ALA A 607 -34.06 20.95 10.80
N GLU A 608 -32.74 21.07 10.99
CA GLU A 608 -31.92 19.98 11.49
C GLU A 608 -31.13 20.43 12.72
N TYR A 609 -31.28 19.72 13.84
CA TYR A 609 -30.47 19.96 15.03
C TYR A 609 -29.06 19.39 14.84
N VAL A 610 -28.05 20.27 14.87
CA VAL A 610 -26.65 19.89 14.69
C VAL A 610 -25.92 20.00 16.04
N SER A 611 -25.51 18.86 16.59
CA SER A 611 -24.68 18.76 17.80
C SER A 611 -23.31 18.15 17.49
N GLU A 612 -22.27 18.61 18.20
CA GLU A 612 -20.92 18.07 18.09
C GLU A 612 -20.77 16.70 18.79
N ARG A 613 -21.60 16.44 19.80
CA ARG A 613 -21.60 15.22 20.62
C ARG A 613 -21.98 13.99 19.81
N TRP A 614 -21.17 12.93 19.90
CA TRP A 614 -21.30 11.73 19.07
C TRP A 614 -22.54 10.88 19.39
N TRP A 615 -22.94 10.80 20.66
CA TRP A 615 -24.09 10.01 21.10
C TRP A 615 -25.44 10.65 20.70
N VAL A 616 -25.47 11.96 20.51
CA VAL A 616 -26.68 12.67 20.04
C VAL A 616 -27.13 12.17 18.68
N ARG A 617 -26.21 11.71 17.80
CA ARG A 617 -26.57 11.07 16.53
C ARG A 617 -27.26 9.71 16.69
N TRP A 618 -26.95 8.98 17.75
CA TRP A 618 -27.56 7.67 18.01
C TRP A 618 -28.95 7.80 18.61
N VAL A 619 -29.17 8.86 19.38
CA VAL A 619 -30.45 9.17 20.04
C VAL A 619 -31.37 10.01 19.13
N ARG A 620 -30.83 10.61 18.05
CA ARG A 620 -31.60 11.46 17.13
C ARG A 620 -32.76 10.70 16.50
N ASP A 621 -33.88 11.42 16.33
CA ASP A 621 -35.04 10.93 15.61
C ASP A 621 -34.65 10.45 14.20
N ARG A 622 -34.92 9.17 13.92
CA ARG A 622 -34.63 8.55 12.62
C ARG A 622 -35.59 9.04 11.53
N ALA A 623 -36.69 9.72 11.88
CA ALA A 623 -37.67 10.23 10.94
C ALA A 623 -37.10 11.30 10.00
N GLU A 624 -36.37 12.30 10.51
CA GLU A 624 -35.76 13.36 9.68
C GLU A 624 -34.75 12.80 8.68
N GLU A 625 -33.96 11.82 9.11
CA GLU A 625 -32.95 11.21 8.26
C GLU A 625 -33.55 10.30 7.18
N ARG A 626 -34.66 9.62 7.50
CA ARG A 626 -35.48 8.90 6.51
C ARG A 626 -36.12 9.86 5.50
N LEU A 627 -36.75 10.94 5.97
CA LEU A 627 -37.35 11.98 5.12
C LEU A 627 -36.33 12.53 4.13
N ARG A 628 -35.14 12.91 4.62
CA ARG A 628 -34.03 13.36 3.78
C ARG A 628 -33.64 12.33 2.72
N ARG A 629 -33.46 11.05 3.09
CA ARG A 629 -33.05 10.00 2.13
C ARG A 629 -34.08 9.79 1.03
N GLU A 630 -35.37 9.85 1.36
CA GLU A 630 -36.47 9.70 0.39
C GLU A 630 -36.62 10.95 -0.50
N LEU A 631 -36.51 12.16 0.06
CA LEU A 631 -36.57 13.41 -0.72
C LEU A 631 -35.41 13.50 -1.71
N LEU A 632 -34.19 13.12 -1.33
CA LEU A 632 -33.02 13.11 -2.23
C LEU A 632 -33.15 12.12 -3.39
N ARG A 633 -34.04 11.14 -3.30
CA ARG A 633 -34.34 10.17 -4.37
C ARG A 633 -35.54 10.59 -5.22
N THR A 634 -36.22 11.67 -4.87
CA THR A 634 -37.40 12.16 -5.60
C THR A 634 -36.95 13.16 -6.67
N PRO A 635 -37.13 12.86 -7.96
CA PRO A 635 -36.73 13.76 -9.05
C PRO A 635 -37.42 15.14 -8.93
N GLY A 636 -36.71 16.20 -9.30
CA GLY A 636 -37.27 17.57 -9.33
C GLY A 636 -37.55 18.22 -7.97
N VAL A 637 -37.19 17.56 -6.87
CA VAL A 637 -37.35 18.08 -5.51
C VAL A 637 -36.00 18.53 -4.96
N MET A 638 -35.94 19.79 -4.50
CA MET A 638 -34.77 20.36 -3.86
C MET A 638 -34.91 20.27 -2.34
N LEU A 639 -33.91 19.72 -1.66
CA LEU A 639 -33.88 19.65 -0.19
C LEU A 639 -32.97 20.74 0.38
N VAL A 640 -33.53 21.61 1.22
CA VAL A 640 -32.77 22.62 1.97
C VAL A 640 -32.75 22.23 3.44
N THR A 641 -31.55 21.96 3.96
CA THR A 641 -31.36 21.69 5.40
C THR A 641 -30.99 22.99 6.12
N VAL A 642 -31.76 23.34 7.15
CA VAL A 642 -31.54 24.55 7.95
C VAL A 642 -30.95 24.15 9.31
N PRO A 643 -29.63 24.27 9.50
CA PRO A 643 -28.99 23.79 10.72
C PRO A 643 -29.28 24.71 11.91
N TRP A 644 -29.62 24.10 13.05
CA TRP A 644 -29.68 24.76 14.35
C TRP A 644 -28.59 24.22 15.28
N GLN A 645 -27.67 25.08 15.70
CA GLN A 645 -26.65 24.76 16.68
C GLN A 645 -27.11 25.26 18.05
N GLY A 646 -27.12 24.39 19.07
CA GLY A 646 -27.50 24.79 20.44
C GLY A 646 -26.59 25.90 20.97
N GLN A 647 -27.16 26.89 21.68
CA GLN A 647 -26.42 28.06 22.18
C GLN A 647 -25.30 27.72 23.18
N ALA A 648 -25.32 26.52 23.79
CA ALA A 648 -24.26 26.07 24.71
C ALA A 648 -22.88 25.90 24.05
N THR A 649 -22.80 25.75 22.72
CA THR A 649 -21.53 25.66 21.97
C THR A 649 -21.02 27.02 21.47
N ALA A 650 -21.87 28.06 21.39
CA ALA A 650 -21.46 29.38 20.90
C ALA A 650 -20.59 30.15 21.92
N GLN A 651 -20.83 29.95 23.23
CA GLN A 651 -20.01 30.58 24.28
C GLN A 651 -18.62 29.94 24.46
N GLY A 652 -18.43 28.68 24.07
CA GLY A 652 -17.12 28.02 24.12
C GLY A 652 -16.14 28.44 23.02
N ALA A 653 -16.63 28.94 21.88
CA ALA A 653 -15.80 29.40 20.77
C ALA A 653 -15.33 30.86 20.94
N GLY A 654 -16.00 31.66 21.79
CA GLY A 654 -15.65 33.06 22.06
C GLY A 654 -14.63 33.26 23.19
N ALA A 655 -14.44 32.27 24.07
CA ALA A 655 -13.58 32.40 25.26
C ALA A 655 -12.09 32.10 25.01
N GLY A 656 -11.69 31.73 23.79
CA GLY A 656 -10.29 31.46 23.41
C GLY A 656 -9.58 32.58 22.65
N ARG A 657 -10.20 33.76 22.53
CA ARG A 657 -9.61 34.96 21.93
C ARG A 657 -9.80 36.16 22.87
N ARG A 658 -9.07 36.16 23.97
CA ARG A 658 -8.54 37.37 24.59
C ARG A 658 -7.12 37.09 25.02
#